data_AF-A0AAD6GPH9-F1
#
_entry.id   AF-A0AAD6GPH9-F1
#
_cell.length_a   1.000
_cell.length_b   1.000
_cell.length_c   1.000
_cell.angle_alpha   90.00
_cell.angle_beta   90.00
_cell.angle_gamma   90.00
#
_symmetry.space_group_name_H-M   'P 1'
#
loop_
_entity.id
_entity.type
_entity.pdbx_description
1 polymer ?
#
loop_
_entity_poly.entity_id
_entity_poly.type
_entity_poly.pdbx_seq_one_letter_code
_entity_poly.pdbx_strand_id
1 'polypeptide(L)'
;MAPAQPRPYRRILTSALHRRFVHASALSLLVCYVIAISIGDKSSFLWAWFPIGSCGIRTAMLFISALSIFVLRVGQLHIGSRTNNSSLGTFRCLFPLQIAQTFGWYIFSAWIFTEIYIWSSPASAELEMVKRGRLHERPTLNERPIYMHTYHILLACVQAVFHLCYDYDRVPVPVAERSSKNGDKRIHPVPQTAAHIQSALPPMVITGLTRSGIVAGLLPVVYPLVFRQTAWSWSLYFAKLFWNFSRSSAQPSTLLLTPSFFPLLVRTFFSGSFLVLLWQSTNVFFSVFIAKEPLKRGQPLTSEAKDPNGSLITGLKAKKAFAKSFAFWELSLISQTLPERRKTIFNEIDREGGSSWSQVVNSLTAVIKAIPDRIEASKAPAPAAKPSAQPSQPTLRTLPRLAEAPKTDNIFADAPKASSRRDKVGSAFGSAVKSYGQSPDWTPLARARARQVFDQASTAILSPERKQKLIATSEELKLLTGGPSVTYKPEDVNPIIAQFLRSPIAQPLRQTYAQRASSIVLGSPESSLTLIVDAIDALTRLLIASLAEDQYGRVQTDVPSVIRLFTETIVALEIFVHQGGLDAHWTDVYFPPASNPEAQEEARKVPNIQLIMAALKSGLGDLLDSFKPYLRDIGIEGKDLRLAKEAAGVDEEEGLS
;
A
#
# COMPACT_ATOMS: atom_id res chain seq x y z
N MET A 1 26.95 -0.23 39.80
CA MET A 1 26.58 -1.17 38.71
C MET A 1 26.40 -0.35 37.44
N ALA A 2 27.05 -0.72 36.33
CA ALA A 2 26.81 -0.04 35.05
C ALA A 2 25.32 -0.15 34.68
N PRO A 3 24.67 0.93 34.17
CA PRO A 3 23.28 0.87 33.76
C PRO A 3 23.12 -0.20 32.68
N ALA A 4 22.11 -1.04 32.84
CA ALA A 4 21.86 -2.13 31.90
C ALA A 4 21.48 -1.54 30.55
N GLN A 5 22.22 -1.87 29.49
CA GLN A 5 21.90 -1.38 28.16
C GLN A 5 20.50 -1.85 27.73
N PRO A 6 19.64 -0.94 27.22
CA PRO A 6 18.30 -1.29 26.81
C PRO A 6 18.33 -2.26 25.62
N ARG A 7 17.50 -3.31 25.68
CA ARG A 7 17.35 -4.23 24.55
C ARG A 7 16.59 -3.52 23.43
N PRO A 8 17.06 -3.54 22.16
CA PRO A 8 16.34 -2.88 21.09
C PRO A 8 14.92 -3.43 20.90
N TYR A 9 13.92 -2.54 20.86
CA TYR A 9 12.50 -2.89 20.70
C TYR A 9 12.26 -3.87 19.54
N ARG A 10 12.90 -3.59 18.39
CA ARG A 10 12.82 -4.42 17.18
C ARG A 10 13.13 -5.90 17.46
N ARG A 11 14.10 -6.20 18.33
CA ARG A 11 14.48 -7.59 18.64
C ARG A 11 13.43 -8.28 19.49
N ILE A 12 12.80 -7.56 20.42
CA ILE A 12 11.69 -8.05 21.24
C ILE A 12 10.48 -8.33 20.36
N LEU A 13 10.11 -7.35 19.53
CA LEU A 13 9.00 -7.46 18.58
C LEU A 13 9.21 -8.62 17.60
N THR A 14 10.40 -8.76 17.01
CA THR A 14 10.70 -9.86 16.08
C THR A 14 10.51 -11.24 16.73
N SER A 15 10.91 -11.39 18.00
CA SER A 15 10.69 -12.64 18.73
C SER A 15 9.19 -12.94 18.94
N ALA A 16 8.41 -11.92 19.28
CA ALA A 16 6.95 -12.05 19.42
C ALA A 16 6.28 -12.37 18.07
N LEU A 17 6.69 -11.70 17.00
CA LEU A 17 6.19 -11.95 15.64
C LEU A 17 6.53 -13.35 15.16
N HIS A 18 7.75 -13.85 15.44
CA HIS A 18 8.12 -15.21 15.05
C HIS A 18 7.22 -16.25 15.71
N ARG A 19 6.91 -16.10 17.01
CA ARG A 19 5.96 -16.98 17.70
C ARG A 19 4.57 -16.91 17.07
N ARG A 20 4.08 -15.71 16.75
CA ARG A 20 2.78 -15.50 16.08
C ARG A 20 2.77 -16.13 14.68
N PHE A 21 3.86 -16.00 13.94
CA PHE A 21 4.06 -16.58 12.62
C PHE A 21 4.02 -18.11 12.67
N VAL A 22 4.64 -18.73 13.67
CA VAL A 22 4.58 -20.18 13.88
C VAL A 22 3.13 -20.63 14.13
N HIS A 23 2.37 -19.90 14.94
CA HIS A 23 0.95 -20.23 15.16
C HIS A 23 0.10 -20.07 13.88
N ALA A 24 0.33 -19.02 13.08
CA ALA A 24 -0.35 -18.83 11.79
C ALA A 24 0.02 -19.93 10.78
N SER A 25 1.29 -20.33 10.77
CA SER A 25 1.82 -21.40 9.94
C SER A 25 1.23 -22.75 10.33
N ALA A 26 1.12 -23.05 11.62
CA ALA A 26 0.51 -24.28 12.11
C ALA A 26 -0.97 -24.40 11.70
N LEU A 27 -1.73 -23.29 11.74
CA LEU A 27 -3.12 -23.29 11.29
C LEU A 27 -3.23 -23.43 9.76
N SER A 28 -2.31 -22.82 9.01
CA SER A 28 -2.23 -23.03 7.55
C SER A 28 -1.87 -24.48 7.21
N LEU A 29 -1.00 -25.11 7.99
CA LEU A 29 -0.63 -26.52 7.85
C LEU A 29 -1.84 -27.44 8.09
N LEU A 30 -2.71 -27.09 9.05
CA LEU A 30 -3.98 -27.80 9.25
C LEU A 30 -4.89 -27.72 8.02
N VAL A 31 -4.99 -26.54 7.38
CA VAL A 31 -5.74 -26.39 6.12
C VAL A 31 -5.09 -27.22 5.00
N CYS A 32 -3.76 -27.22 4.91
CA CYS A 32 -3.03 -28.07 3.96
C CYS A 32 -3.34 -29.55 4.19
N TYR A 33 -3.46 -29.99 5.45
CA TYR A 33 -3.78 -31.36 5.81
C TYR A 33 -5.19 -31.76 5.36
N VAL A 34 -6.18 -30.89 5.59
CA VAL A 34 -7.56 -31.11 5.10
C VAL A 34 -7.62 -31.19 3.58
N ILE A 35 -6.89 -30.31 2.88
CA ILE A 35 -6.79 -30.34 1.41
C ILE A 35 -6.07 -31.61 0.94
N ALA A 36 -5.00 -32.03 1.63
CA ALA A 36 -4.25 -33.24 1.32
C ALA A 36 -5.10 -34.51 1.42
N ILE A 37 -5.96 -34.60 2.44
CA ILE A 37 -6.96 -35.68 2.60
C ILE A 37 -7.99 -35.64 1.47
N SER A 38 -8.39 -34.45 1.03
CA SER A 38 -9.42 -34.26 0.01
C SER A 38 -8.94 -34.64 -1.40
N ILE A 39 -7.67 -34.40 -1.72
CA ILE A 39 -7.12 -34.62 -3.06
C ILE A 39 -6.72 -36.07 -3.31
N GLY A 40 -6.16 -36.76 -2.30
CA GLY A 40 -5.49 -38.02 -2.58
C GLY A 40 -6.35 -39.28 -2.50
N ASP A 41 -5.79 -40.37 -3.00
CA ASP A 41 -6.44 -41.68 -3.10
C ASP A 41 -6.54 -42.40 -1.76
N LYS A 42 -7.76 -42.75 -1.33
CA LYS A 42 -8.09 -43.24 0.02
C LYS A 42 -7.89 -44.76 0.15
N SER A 43 -6.69 -45.24 -0.16
CA SER A 43 -6.43 -46.68 -0.31
C SER A 43 -6.23 -47.48 0.99
N SER A 44 -5.90 -46.84 2.13
CA SER A 44 -5.72 -47.55 3.43
C SER A 44 -5.85 -46.62 4.65
N PHE A 45 -5.98 -47.16 5.87
CA PHE A 45 -6.07 -46.36 7.11
C PHE A 45 -4.75 -45.66 7.49
N LEU A 46 -3.60 -46.31 7.26
CA LEU A 46 -2.25 -45.74 7.48
C LEU A 46 -1.94 -44.55 6.54
N TRP A 47 -2.72 -44.39 5.47
CA TRP A 47 -2.63 -43.29 4.52
C TRP A 47 -2.92 -41.92 5.17
N ALA A 48 -3.85 -41.86 6.14
CA ALA A 48 -4.26 -40.62 6.79
C ALA A 48 -3.33 -40.18 7.92
N TRP A 49 -2.38 -41.02 8.35
CA TRP A 49 -1.54 -40.76 9.51
C TRP A 49 -0.55 -39.61 9.25
N PHE A 50 -0.71 -38.49 9.97
CA PHE A 50 0.25 -37.40 10.03
C PHE A 50 1.27 -37.61 11.17
N PRO A 51 2.60 -37.43 10.98
CA PRO A 51 3.30 -36.89 9.81
C PRO A 51 3.90 -37.92 8.85
N ILE A 52 3.91 -39.22 9.20
CA ILE A 52 4.72 -40.25 8.50
C ILE A 52 4.02 -40.81 7.25
N GLY A 53 2.68 -40.79 7.21
CA GLY A 53 1.92 -41.29 6.06
C GLY A 53 2.07 -40.44 4.80
N SER A 54 1.65 -40.99 3.65
CA SER A 54 1.67 -40.28 2.36
C SER A 54 0.88 -38.96 2.39
N CYS A 55 -0.19 -38.89 3.19
CA CYS A 55 -0.91 -37.65 3.45
C CYS A 55 -0.05 -36.62 4.20
N GLY A 56 0.81 -37.04 5.13
CA GLY A 56 1.74 -36.17 5.83
C GLY A 56 2.79 -35.53 4.91
N ILE A 57 3.41 -36.35 4.04
CA ILE A 57 4.35 -35.87 3.02
C ILE A 57 3.67 -34.89 2.07
N ARG A 58 2.46 -35.23 1.57
CA ARG A 58 1.66 -34.34 0.72
C ARG A 58 1.34 -33.02 1.43
N THR A 59 0.98 -33.08 2.71
CA THR A 59 0.69 -31.89 3.52
C THR A 59 1.91 -30.98 3.62
N ALA A 60 3.09 -31.54 3.88
CA ALA A 60 4.34 -30.78 3.95
C ALA A 60 4.68 -30.14 2.60
N MET A 61 4.48 -30.84 1.48
CA MET A 61 4.68 -30.28 0.15
C MET A 61 3.67 -29.17 -0.18
N LEU A 62 2.38 -29.36 0.14
CA LEU A 62 1.34 -28.32 -0.05
C LEU A 62 1.63 -27.09 0.80
N PHE A 63 2.20 -27.29 2.00
CA PHE A 63 2.61 -26.20 2.87
C PHE A 63 3.68 -25.31 2.23
N ILE A 64 4.52 -25.80 1.31
CA ILE A 64 5.47 -24.96 0.55
C ILE A 64 4.70 -23.92 -0.30
N SER A 65 3.54 -24.29 -0.83
CA SER A 65 2.69 -23.36 -1.59
C SER A 65 2.12 -22.26 -0.69
N ALA A 66 1.70 -22.60 0.54
CA ALA A 66 1.29 -21.62 1.54
C ALA A 66 2.47 -20.75 2.04
N LEU A 67 3.62 -21.37 2.28
CA LEU A 67 4.84 -20.70 2.74
C LEU A 67 5.31 -19.63 1.75
N SER A 68 5.17 -19.88 0.45
CA SER A 68 5.46 -18.91 -0.61
C SER A 68 4.67 -17.61 -0.42
N ILE A 69 3.38 -17.70 -0.04
CA ILE A 69 2.54 -16.53 0.24
C ILE A 69 2.92 -15.88 1.57
N PHE A 70 3.30 -16.67 2.58
CA PHE A 70 3.85 -16.12 3.83
C PHE A 70 5.11 -15.30 3.59
N VAL A 71 6.04 -15.78 2.77
CA VAL A 71 7.28 -15.07 2.42
C VAL A 71 6.95 -13.75 1.71
N LEU A 72 6.02 -13.79 0.74
CA LEU A 72 5.52 -12.58 0.08
C LEU A 72 5.00 -11.56 1.10
N ARG A 73 4.10 -11.97 2.00
CA ARG A 73 3.50 -11.08 3.00
C ARG A 73 4.50 -10.51 3.99
N VAL A 74 5.48 -11.30 4.43
CA VAL A 74 6.55 -10.80 5.32
C VAL A 74 7.42 -9.77 4.61
N GLY A 75 7.67 -9.95 3.31
CA GLY A 75 8.49 -9.04 2.50
C GLY A 75 7.83 -7.70 2.21
N GLN A 76 6.50 -7.66 2.08
CA GLN A 76 5.74 -6.46 1.67
C GLN A 76 4.84 -5.89 2.79
N LEU A 77 5.05 -6.35 4.02
CA LEU A 77 4.27 -5.99 5.20
C LEU A 77 4.29 -4.49 5.49
N HIS A 78 3.11 -3.89 5.67
CA HIS A 78 2.97 -2.51 6.12
C HIS A 78 1.75 -2.31 7.04
N ILE A 79 1.76 -1.20 7.79
CA ILE A 79 0.70 -0.83 8.74
C ILE A 79 -0.06 0.36 8.16
N GLY A 80 -1.38 0.33 8.30
CA GLY A 80 -2.25 1.38 7.78
C GLY A 80 -2.63 1.17 6.31
N SER A 81 -3.59 1.97 5.84
CA SER A 81 -3.98 1.97 4.43
C SER A 81 -2.99 2.80 3.60
N ARG A 82 -2.83 2.45 2.32
CA ARG A 82 -2.03 3.28 1.39
C ARG A 82 -2.76 4.58 1.08
N THR A 83 -2.12 5.70 1.41
CA THR A 83 -2.68 7.04 1.31
C THR A 83 -1.94 7.83 0.23
N ASN A 84 -2.27 7.52 -1.03
CA ASN A 84 -1.81 8.29 -2.19
C ASN A 84 -2.96 9.07 -2.81
N ASN A 85 -2.61 10.12 -3.56
CA ASN A 85 -3.59 11.05 -4.15
C ASN A 85 -4.49 10.40 -5.21
N SER A 86 -4.05 9.31 -5.86
CA SER A 86 -4.83 8.50 -6.81
C SER A 86 -4.45 7.02 -6.71
N SER A 87 -5.32 6.14 -7.20
CA SER A 87 -4.99 4.70 -7.27
C SER A 87 -3.90 4.40 -8.29
N LEU A 88 -3.80 5.16 -9.39
CA LEU A 88 -2.65 5.09 -10.30
C LEU A 88 -1.36 5.57 -9.62
N GLY A 89 -1.45 6.60 -8.78
CA GLY A 89 -0.36 7.02 -7.90
C GLY A 89 0.09 5.88 -7.00
N THR A 90 -0.84 5.12 -6.42
CA THR A 90 -0.52 3.91 -5.65
C THR A 90 0.20 2.85 -6.47
N PHE A 91 -0.21 2.63 -7.73
CA PHE A 91 0.49 1.70 -8.63
C PHE A 91 1.90 2.17 -9.00
N ARG A 92 2.13 3.48 -9.13
CA ARG A 92 3.47 4.04 -9.37
C ARG A 92 4.35 4.03 -8.13
N CYS A 93 3.77 4.21 -6.95
CA CYS A 93 4.47 4.15 -5.68
C CYS A 93 4.82 2.71 -5.29
N LEU A 94 4.08 1.71 -5.78
CA LEU A 94 4.51 0.33 -5.76
C LEU A 94 5.78 0.21 -6.63
N PHE A 95 6.89 -0.20 -6.00
CA PHE A 95 8.09 -0.48 -6.78
C PHE A 95 7.76 -1.57 -7.81
N PRO A 96 8.18 -1.46 -9.08
CA PRO A 96 7.90 -2.49 -10.09
C PRO A 96 8.39 -3.88 -9.64
N LEU A 97 9.41 -3.91 -8.79
CA LEU A 97 9.91 -5.11 -8.14
C LEU A 97 8.90 -5.76 -7.19
N GLN A 98 8.12 -5.00 -6.41
CA GLN A 98 7.11 -5.54 -5.50
C GLN A 98 5.99 -6.22 -6.28
N ILE A 99 5.50 -5.57 -7.34
CA ILE A 99 4.50 -6.15 -8.24
C ILE A 99 5.03 -7.44 -8.86
N ALA A 100 6.25 -7.40 -9.43
CA ALA A 100 6.87 -8.58 -10.03
C ALA A 100 7.05 -9.72 -9.01
N GLN A 101 7.42 -9.41 -7.77
CA GLN A 101 7.51 -10.38 -6.68
C GLN A 101 6.15 -10.99 -6.33
N THR A 102 5.07 -10.20 -6.26
CA THR A 102 3.71 -10.70 -6.00
C THR A 102 3.29 -11.69 -7.06
N PHE A 103 3.43 -11.34 -8.34
CA PHE A 103 3.13 -12.28 -9.43
C PHE A 103 4.04 -13.52 -9.39
N GLY A 104 5.34 -13.33 -9.18
CA GLY A 104 6.31 -14.42 -9.11
C GLY A 104 5.99 -15.45 -8.01
N TRP A 105 5.69 -14.99 -6.79
CA TRP A 105 5.36 -15.87 -5.66
C TRP A 105 4.02 -16.58 -5.83
N TYR A 106 3.00 -15.93 -6.40
CA TYR A 106 1.73 -16.58 -6.71
C TYR A 106 1.87 -17.64 -7.82
N ILE A 107 2.61 -17.33 -8.89
CA ILE A 107 2.88 -18.28 -9.98
C ILE A 107 3.68 -19.48 -9.45
N PHE A 108 4.72 -19.24 -8.66
CA PHE A 108 5.52 -20.29 -8.02
C PHE A 108 4.66 -21.17 -7.09
N SER A 109 3.82 -20.56 -6.26
CA SER A 109 2.88 -21.25 -5.38
C SER A 109 1.89 -22.13 -6.17
N ALA A 110 1.30 -21.58 -7.25
CA ALA A 110 0.40 -22.32 -8.13
C ALA A 110 1.08 -23.47 -8.86
N TRP A 111 2.32 -23.26 -9.32
CA TRP A 111 3.11 -24.29 -9.99
C TRP A 111 3.34 -25.49 -9.06
N ILE A 112 3.88 -25.23 -7.86
CA ILE A 112 4.13 -26.28 -6.86
C ILE A 112 2.84 -27.02 -6.50
N PHE A 113 1.75 -26.29 -6.25
CA PHE A 113 0.46 -26.90 -5.97
C PHE A 113 0.00 -27.82 -7.11
N THR A 114 0.17 -27.40 -8.36
CA THR A 114 -0.25 -28.18 -9.54
C THR A 114 0.55 -29.48 -9.65
N GLU A 115 1.87 -29.43 -9.45
CA GLU A 115 2.71 -30.63 -9.46
C GLU A 115 2.29 -31.63 -8.37
N ILE A 116 2.03 -31.13 -7.15
CA ILE A 116 1.57 -31.98 -6.04
C ILE A 116 0.18 -32.56 -6.34
N TYR A 117 -0.71 -31.76 -6.95
CA TYR A 117 -2.04 -32.21 -7.33
C TYR A 117 -2.02 -33.31 -8.40
N ILE A 118 -1.17 -33.17 -9.43
CA ILE A 118 -0.97 -34.17 -10.47
C ILE A 118 -0.38 -35.45 -9.85
N TRP A 119 0.66 -35.32 -9.03
CA TRP A 119 1.28 -36.46 -8.34
C TRP A 119 0.32 -37.19 -7.40
N SER A 120 -0.61 -36.47 -6.79
CA SER A 120 -1.58 -37.03 -5.83
C SER A 120 -2.83 -37.60 -6.48
N SER A 121 -3.03 -37.39 -7.78
CA SER A 121 -4.22 -37.83 -8.50
C SER A 121 -4.16 -39.32 -8.84
N PRO A 122 -5.29 -40.04 -8.80
CA PRO A 122 -5.33 -41.45 -9.18
C PRO A 122 -5.03 -41.65 -10.68
N ALA A 123 -4.49 -42.81 -11.04
CA ALA A 123 -4.16 -43.14 -12.43
C ALA A 123 -5.37 -43.05 -13.39
N SER A 124 -6.59 -43.26 -12.89
CA SER A 124 -7.85 -43.09 -13.63
C SER A 124 -8.08 -41.67 -14.15
N ALA A 125 -7.39 -40.67 -13.61
CA ALA A 125 -7.50 -39.28 -14.06
C ALA A 125 -6.70 -39.01 -15.34
N GLU A 126 -5.76 -39.90 -15.70
CA GLU A 126 -4.83 -39.77 -16.83
C GLU A 126 -4.21 -38.36 -16.89
N LEU A 127 -3.65 -37.89 -15.76
CA LEU A 127 -2.97 -36.59 -15.64
C LEU A 127 -1.46 -36.68 -15.86
N GLU A 128 -0.94 -37.86 -16.24
CA GLU A 128 0.46 -38.04 -16.57
C GLU A 128 0.85 -37.16 -17.78
N MET A 129 2.03 -36.54 -17.73
CA MET A 129 2.54 -35.66 -18.79
C MET A 129 2.58 -36.37 -20.15
N VAL A 130 2.89 -37.66 -20.16
CA VAL A 130 2.98 -38.49 -21.37
C VAL A 130 1.94 -39.58 -21.30
N LYS A 131 1.05 -39.64 -22.29
CA LYS A 131 0.17 -40.79 -22.47
C LYS A 131 0.99 -41.95 -23.03
N ARG A 132 1.23 -42.93 -22.18
CA ARG A 132 1.68 -44.26 -22.60
C ARG A 132 0.44 -44.92 -23.20
N GLY A 133 0.37 -44.93 -24.53
CA GLY A 133 -0.73 -45.59 -25.24
C GLY A 133 -0.75 -47.09 -24.95
N ARG A 134 -1.60 -47.84 -25.65
CA ARG A 134 -1.54 -49.31 -25.62
C ARG A 134 -0.14 -49.79 -26.06
N LEU A 135 0.23 -51.05 -25.80
CA LEU A 135 1.56 -51.60 -26.14
C LEU A 135 2.02 -51.30 -27.59
N HIS A 136 1.09 -51.02 -28.50
CA HIS A 136 1.31 -50.82 -29.94
C HIS A 136 1.22 -49.34 -30.37
N GLU A 137 0.88 -48.44 -29.45
CA GLU A 137 0.72 -47.00 -29.69
C GLU A 137 1.96 -46.23 -29.22
N ARG A 138 2.35 -45.21 -29.98
CA ARG A 138 3.49 -44.37 -29.63
C ARG A 138 3.13 -43.42 -28.48
N PRO A 139 4.10 -43.07 -27.62
CA PRO A 139 3.88 -42.08 -26.57
C PRO A 139 3.49 -40.73 -27.18
N THR A 140 2.41 -40.16 -26.66
CA THR A 140 1.90 -38.84 -27.04
C THR A 140 1.91 -37.90 -25.85
N LEU A 141 2.10 -36.60 -26.10
CA LEU A 141 2.05 -35.60 -25.03
C LEU A 141 0.59 -35.40 -24.60
N ASN A 142 0.36 -35.30 -23.29
CA ASN A 142 -0.97 -35.16 -22.73
C ASN A 142 -1.36 -33.69 -22.57
N GLU A 143 -2.47 -33.27 -23.20
CA GLU A 143 -3.02 -31.92 -23.06
C GLU A 143 -3.58 -31.65 -21.65
N ARG A 144 -4.07 -32.68 -20.94
CA ARG A 144 -4.78 -32.50 -19.65
C ARG A 144 -3.94 -31.81 -18.56
N PRO A 145 -2.70 -32.24 -18.26
CA PRO A 145 -1.85 -31.55 -17.30
C PRO A 145 -1.47 -30.15 -17.78
N ILE A 146 -1.23 -29.95 -19.08
CA ILE A 146 -0.90 -28.63 -19.67
C ILE A 146 -2.05 -27.65 -19.42
N TYR A 147 -3.28 -28.08 -19.69
CA TYR A 147 -4.49 -27.31 -19.39
C TYR A 147 -4.58 -26.96 -17.89
N MET A 148 -4.36 -27.92 -16.99
CA MET A 148 -4.31 -27.67 -15.55
C MET A 148 -3.25 -26.65 -15.13
N HIS A 149 -2.03 -26.70 -15.69
CA HIS A 149 -0.99 -25.72 -15.40
C HIS A 149 -1.41 -24.32 -15.87
N THR A 150 -1.91 -24.19 -17.10
CA THR A 150 -2.37 -22.89 -17.61
C THR A 150 -3.52 -22.32 -16.78
N TYR A 151 -4.41 -23.19 -16.29
CA TYR A 151 -5.49 -22.81 -15.39
C TYR A 151 -4.98 -22.23 -14.06
N HIS A 152 -4.13 -22.96 -13.34
CA HIS A 152 -3.64 -22.50 -12.04
C HIS A 152 -2.72 -21.27 -12.17
N ILE A 153 -1.96 -21.15 -13.26
CA ILE A 153 -1.15 -19.95 -13.56
C ILE A 153 -2.05 -18.74 -13.84
N LEU A 154 -3.10 -18.90 -14.64
CA LEU A 154 -4.05 -17.81 -14.89
C LEU A 154 -4.77 -17.41 -13.60
N LEU A 155 -5.16 -18.38 -12.78
CA LEU A 155 -5.76 -18.17 -11.47
C LEU A 155 -4.80 -17.44 -10.51
N ALA A 156 -3.50 -17.75 -10.56
CA ALA A 156 -2.46 -17.04 -9.83
C ALA A 156 -2.32 -15.58 -10.28
N CYS A 157 -2.35 -15.30 -11.59
CA CYS A 157 -2.34 -13.94 -12.11
C CYS A 157 -3.56 -13.15 -11.64
N VAL A 158 -4.76 -13.75 -11.72
CA VAL A 158 -5.99 -13.14 -11.22
C VAL A 158 -5.86 -12.86 -9.71
N GLN A 159 -5.43 -13.84 -8.93
CA GLN A 159 -5.26 -13.68 -7.48
C GLN A 159 -4.21 -12.63 -7.13
N ALA A 160 -3.10 -12.52 -7.89
CA ALA A 160 -2.08 -11.49 -7.70
C ALA A 160 -2.65 -10.08 -7.95
N VAL A 161 -3.50 -9.90 -8.96
CA VAL A 161 -4.23 -8.64 -9.17
C VAL A 161 -5.13 -8.33 -7.97
N PHE A 162 -5.91 -9.31 -7.50
CA PHE A 162 -6.74 -9.13 -6.30
C PHE A 162 -5.91 -8.80 -5.06
N HIS A 163 -4.75 -9.44 -4.87
CA HIS A 163 -3.84 -9.16 -3.77
C HIS A 163 -3.38 -7.71 -3.76
N LEU A 164 -3.00 -7.17 -4.93
CA LEU A 164 -2.55 -5.78 -5.09
C LEU A 164 -3.71 -4.78 -4.96
N CYS A 165 -4.88 -5.09 -5.53
CA CYS A 165 -6.05 -4.20 -5.50
C CYS A 165 -6.67 -4.08 -4.09
N TYR A 166 -6.76 -5.18 -3.35
CA TYR A 166 -7.30 -5.20 -2.00
C TYR A 166 -6.23 -5.05 -0.91
N ASP A 167 -4.97 -4.86 -1.31
CA ASP A 167 -3.82 -4.61 -0.44
C ASP A 167 -3.70 -5.64 0.70
N TYR A 168 -3.64 -6.91 0.30
CA TYR A 168 -3.59 -8.03 1.25
C TYR A 168 -2.36 -7.97 2.16
N ASP A 169 -1.30 -7.27 1.79
CA ASP A 169 -0.10 -7.08 2.63
C ASP A 169 -0.32 -6.17 3.85
N ARG A 170 -1.44 -5.43 3.91
CA ARG A 170 -1.79 -4.59 5.05
C ARG A 170 -2.06 -5.40 6.31
N VAL A 171 -1.53 -4.96 7.44
CA VAL A 171 -1.96 -5.41 8.77
C VAL A 171 -3.13 -4.54 9.24
N PRO A 172 -4.34 -5.09 9.39
CA PRO A 172 -5.47 -4.34 9.92
C PRO A 172 -5.34 -4.24 11.45
N VAL A 173 -4.91 -3.07 11.96
CA VAL A 173 -5.08 -2.74 13.37
C VAL A 173 -6.42 -2.00 13.49
N PRO A 174 -7.46 -2.60 14.11
CA PRO A 174 -8.76 -1.93 14.24
C PRO A 174 -8.59 -0.72 15.15
N VAL A 175 -9.03 0.45 14.69
CA VAL A 175 -9.10 1.66 15.51
C VAL A 175 -10.58 2.00 15.63
N ALA A 176 -11.12 1.96 16.85
CA ALA A 176 -12.49 2.33 17.13
C ALA A 176 -12.53 3.71 17.78
N GLU A 177 -13.63 4.43 17.52
CA GLU A 177 -13.95 5.63 18.30
C GLU A 177 -14.17 5.25 19.76
N ARG A 178 -13.74 6.13 20.68
CA ARG A 178 -13.89 5.95 22.12
C ARG A 178 -15.36 6.10 22.51
N SER A 179 -16.15 5.06 22.29
CA SER A 179 -17.58 5.05 22.61
C SER A 179 -17.79 4.72 24.09
N SER A 180 -18.39 5.66 24.83
CA SER A 180 -18.89 5.41 26.20
C SER A 180 -20.01 4.36 26.22
N LYS A 181 -20.71 4.12 25.10
CA LYS A 181 -21.98 3.36 25.05
C LYS A 181 -21.82 1.86 25.27
N ASN A 182 -20.65 1.27 24.97
CA ASN A 182 -20.43 -0.18 25.06
C ASN A 182 -19.62 -0.62 26.29
N GLY A 183 -19.28 0.30 27.21
CA GLY A 183 -18.49 -0.01 28.41
C GLY A 183 -17.02 -0.38 28.17
N ASP A 184 -16.63 -0.74 26.94
CA ASP A 184 -15.25 -1.02 26.57
C ASP A 184 -14.50 0.28 26.24
N LYS A 185 -13.60 0.69 27.14
CA LYS A 185 -12.79 1.92 27.00
C LYS A 185 -11.55 1.74 26.11
N ARG A 186 -11.38 0.58 25.48
CA ARG A 186 -10.22 0.23 24.63
C ARG A 186 -10.37 0.81 23.23
N ILE A 187 -9.28 1.36 22.70
CA ILE A 187 -9.21 1.92 21.33
C ILE A 187 -9.11 0.84 20.26
N HIS A 188 -8.50 -0.29 20.60
CA HIS A 188 -8.36 -1.43 19.70
C HIS A 188 -9.18 -2.60 20.25
N PRO A 189 -10.46 -2.71 19.89
CA PRO A 189 -11.22 -3.92 20.16
C PRO A 189 -10.71 -5.03 19.25
N VAL A 190 -9.71 -5.79 19.71
CA VAL A 190 -9.24 -6.96 18.97
C VAL A 190 -10.17 -8.14 19.26
N PRO A 191 -10.94 -8.63 18.28
CA PRO A 191 -11.84 -9.76 18.49
C PRO A 191 -11.05 -11.02 18.86
N GLN A 192 -11.68 -11.91 19.61
CA GLN A 192 -11.09 -13.21 19.90
C GLN A 192 -10.72 -13.92 18.60
N THR A 193 -9.49 -14.48 18.54
CA THR A 193 -8.91 -15.07 17.33
C THR A 193 -9.84 -16.11 16.69
N ALA A 194 -10.49 -16.96 17.49
CA ALA A 194 -11.41 -17.99 17.00
C ALA A 194 -12.67 -17.41 16.37
N ALA A 195 -13.32 -16.44 17.03
CA ALA A 195 -14.53 -15.79 16.53
C ALA A 195 -14.26 -15.05 15.21
N HIS A 196 -13.10 -14.39 15.11
CA HIS A 196 -12.74 -13.68 13.88
C HIS A 196 -12.50 -14.66 12.71
N ILE A 197 -11.80 -15.77 12.95
CA ILE A 197 -11.60 -16.83 11.93
C ILE A 197 -12.94 -17.46 11.51
N GLN A 198 -13.83 -17.75 12.46
CA GLN A 198 -15.15 -18.32 12.18
C GLN A 198 -16.01 -17.37 11.34
N SER A 199 -15.98 -16.07 11.64
CA SER A 199 -16.72 -15.07 10.85
C SER A 199 -16.17 -14.89 9.44
N ALA A 200 -14.85 -15.10 9.26
CA ALA A 200 -14.19 -14.87 7.98
C ALA A 200 -14.23 -16.11 7.06
N LEU A 201 -14.43 -17.32 7.61
CA LEU A 201 -14.45 -18.59 6.87
C LEU A 201 -15.50 -18.65 5.74
N PRO A 202 -16.80 -18.36 5.99
CA PRO A 202 -17.82 -18.42 4.94
C PRO A 202 -17.54 -17.51 3.72
N PRO A 203 -17.23 -16.21 3.88
CA PRO A 203 -16.96 -15.36 2.73
C PRO A 203 -15.69 -15.78 1.98
N MET A 204 -14.68 -16.35 2.64
CA MET A 204 -13.49 -16.90 1.97
C MET A 204 -13.83 -18.06 1.04
N VAL A 205 -14.65 -19.01 1.51
CA VAL A 205 -15.03 -20.18 0.72
C VAL A 205 -15.86 -19.75 -0.49
N ILE A 206 -16.83 -18.87 -0.29
CA ILE A 206 -17.67 -18.34 -1.38
C ILE A 206 -16.80 -17.63 -2.41
N THR A 207 -15.93 -16.71 -1.96
CA THR A 207 -15.04 -15.97 -2.86
C THR A 207 -14.05 -16.89 -3.59
N GLY A 208 -13.60 -17.96 -2.94
CA GLY A 208 -12.73 -18.96 -3.56
C GLY A 208 -13.44 -19.72 -4.68
N LEU A 209 -14.66 -20.19 -4.40
CA LEU A 209 -15.50 -20.89 -5.38
C LEU A 209 -15.87 -19.98 -6.55
N THR A 210 -16.24 -18.72 -6.29
CA THR A 210 -16.61 -17.78 -7.38
C THR A 210 -15.43 -17.46 -8.27
N ARG A 211 -14.25 -17.14 -7.71
CA ARG A 211 -13.04 -16.84 -8.50
C ARG A 211 -12.60 -18.06 -9.31
N SER A 212 -12.58 -19.24 -8.70
CA SER A 212 -12.28 -20.50 -9.38
C SER A 212 -13.29 -20.76 -10.51
N GLY A 213 -14.59 -20.60 -10.24
CA GLY A 213 -15.66 -20.78 -11.23
C GLY A 213 -15.57 -19.86 -12.43
N ILE A 214 -15.29 -18.57 -12.20
CA ILE A 214 -15.13 -17.59 -13.28
C ILE A 214 -13.95 -17.98 -14.19
N VAL A 215 -12.78 -18.28 -13.62
CA VAL A 215 -11.60 -18.67 -14.41
C VAL A 215 -11.83 -20.01 -15.12
N ALA A 216 -12.48 -20.97 -14.46
CA ALA A 216 -12.77 -22.29 -15.02
C ALA A 216 -13.79 -22.22 -16.18
N GLY A 217 -14.72 -21.26 -16.15
CA GLY A 217 -15.66 -21.02 -17.24
C GLY A 217 -15.04 -20.28 -18.43
N LEU A 218 -14.10 -19.36 -18.18
CA LEU A 218 -13.43 -18.58 -19.23
C LEU A 218 -12.32 -19.37 -19.95
N LEU A 219 -11.58 -20.19 -19.22
CA LEU A 219 -10.38 -20.86 -19.76
C LEU A 219 -10.64 -21.78 -20.96
N PRO A 220 -11.73 -22.58 -21.04
CA PRO A 220 -12.00 -23.42 -22.21
C PRO A 220 -12.05 -22.65 -23.53
N VAL A 221 -12.41 -21.37 -23.49
CA VAL A 221 -12.45 -20.46 -24.65
C VAL A 221 -11.09 -19.80 -24.86
N VAL A 222 -10.48 -19.26 -23.80
CA VAL A 222 -9.23 -18.49 -23.90
C VAL A 222 -8.02 -19.38 -24.21
N TYR A 223 -8.00 -20.60 -23.66
CA TYR A 223 -6.90 -21.55 -23.80
C TYR A 223 -6.61 -21.88 -25.28
N PRO A 224 -7.56 -22.39 -26.10
CA PRO A 224 -7.28 -22.72 -27.50
C PRO A 224 -6.91 -21.49 -28.34
N LEU A 225 -7.40 -20.30 -28.00
CA LEU A 225 -7.20 -19.08 -28.78
C LEU A 225 -5.83 -18.41 -28.53
N VAL A 226 -5.36 -18.42 -27.28
CA VAL A 226 -4.20 -17.60 -26.86
C VAL A 226 -3.07 -18.45 -26.29
N PHE A 227 -3.38 -19.32 -25.32
CA PHE A 227 -2.35 -19.96 -24.52
C PHE A 227 -1.88 -21.31 -25.06
N ARG A 228 -2.72 -22.02 -25.81
CA ARG A 228 -2.49 -23.41 -26.19
C ARG A 228 -1.19 -23.62 -26.95
N GLN A 229 -0.91 -22.80 -27.98
CA GLN A 229 0.31 -22.97 -28.78
C GLN A 229 1.57 -22.72 -27.95
N THR A 230 1.57 -21.68 -27.13
CA THR A 230 2.69 -21.33 -26.25
C THR A 230 2.90 -22.39 -25.17
N ALA A 231 1.84 -22.79 -24.47
CA ALA A 231 1.88 -23.78 -23.41
C ALA A 231 2.31 -25.15 -23.95
N TRP A 232 1.74 -25.60 -25.07
CA TRP A 232 2.13 -26.84 -25.74
C TRP A 232 3.60 -26.84 -26.16
N SER A 233 4.07 -25.75 -26.78
CA SER A 233 5.46 -25.63 -27.22
C SER A 233 6.43 -25.68 -26.04
N TRP A 234 6.09 -25.00 -24.94
CA TRP A 234 6.85 -25.06 -23.69
C TRP A 234 6.87 -26.47 -23.10
N SER A 235 5.70 -27.08 -22.89
CA SER A 235 5.60 -28.43 -22.33
C SER A 235 6.30 -29.47 -23.21
N LEU A 236 6.21 -29.35 -24.54
CA LEU A 236 6.91 -30.22 -25.47
C LEU A 236 8.43 -30.02 -25.41
N TYR A 237 8.89 -28.78 -25.26
CA TYR A 237 10.32 -28.50 -25.08
C TYR A 237 10.84 -29.24 -23.84
N PHE A 238 10.18 -29.09 -22.69
CA PHE A 238 10.56 -29.78 -21.45
C PHE A 238 10.43 -31.29 -21.54
N ALA A 239 9.35 -31.79 -22.14
CA ALA A 239 9.15 -33.23 -22.30
C ALA A 239 10.23 -33.86 -23.19
N LYS A 240 10.73 -33.14 -24.20
CA LYS A 240 11.82 -33.62 -25.08
C LYS A 240 13.17 -33.80 -24.38
N LEU A 241 13.40 -33.18 -23.21
CA LEU A 241 14.61 -33.46 -22.43
C LEU A 241 14.63 -34.88 -21.87
N PHE A 242 13.46 -35.50 -21.70
CA PHE A 242 13.32 -36.79 -21.03
C PHE A 242 12.74 -37.88 -21.95
N TRP A 243 12.02 -37.52 -23.02
CA TRP A 243 11.38 -38.46 -23.94
C TRP A 243 11.56 -38.09 -25.42
N ASN A 244 11.70 -39.10 -26.27
CA ASN A 244 11.75 -38.94 -27.72
C ASN A 244 10.34 -38.99 -28.32
N PHE A 245 9.85 -37.84 -28.80
CA PHE A 245 8.57 -37.73 -29.49
C PHE A 245 8.75 -37.74 -31.01
N SER A 246 7.91 -38.50 -31.72
CA SER A 246 7.83 -38.44 -33.18
C SER A 246 7.12 -37.16 -33.63
N ARG A 247 7.42 -36.69 -34.85
CA ARG A 247 6.85 -35.44 -35.39
C ARG A 247 5.31 -35.45 -35.45
N SER A 248 4.71 -36.63 -35.64
CA SER A 248 3.25 -36.82 -35.63
C SER A 248 2.66 -36.88 -34.22
N SER A 249 3.37 -37.44 -33.24
CA SER A 249 2.91 -37.49 -31.84
C SER A 249 3.14 -36.20 -31.04
N ALA A 250 3.82 -35.23 -31.65
CA ALA A 250 4.11 -33.92 -31.09
C ALA A 250 3.07 -32.85 -31.45
N GLN A 251 2.03 -33.17 -32.24
CA GLN A 251 0.95 -32.25 -32.58
C GLN A 251 -0.15 -32.27 -31.50
N PRO A 252 -0.75 -31.11 -31.16
CA PRO A 252 -1.77 -31.03 -30.13
C PRO A 252 -3.07 -31.70 -30.60
N SER A 253 -3.68 -32.54 -29.75
CA SER A 253 -4.92 -33.25 -30.11
C SER A 253 -6.08 -32.27 -30.34
N THR A 254 -6.80 -32.36 -31.45
CA THR A 254 -7.88 -31.45 -31.90
C THR A 254 -9.17 -31.46 -31.05
N LEU A 255 -9.12 -32.00 -29.83
CA LEU A 255 -10.26 -32.62 -29.15
C LEU A 255 -10.72 -31.86 -27.88
N LEU A 256 -10.63 -30.52 -27.87
CA LEU A 256 -10.88 -29.69 -26.67
C LEU A 256 -12.38 -29.50 -26.30
N LEU A 257 -13.33 -30.09 -27.03
CA LEU A 257 -14.78 -29.93 -26.80
C LEU A 257 -15.57 -31.25 -26.83
N THR A 258 -14.91 -32.40 -26.70
CA THR A 258 -15.65 -33.68 -26.60
C THR A 258 -16.22 -33.89 -25.20
N PRO A 259 -17.29 -34.70 -25.07
CA PRO A 259 -17.89 -35.03 -23.77
C PRO A 259 -16.89 -35.58 -22.73
N SER A 260 -15.78 -36.18 -23.18
CA SER A 260 -14.68 -36.66 -22.33
C SER A 260 -13.88 -35.55 -21.62
N PHE A 261 -14.11 -34.28 -21.93
CA PHE A 261 -13.42 -33.14 -21.31
C PHE A 261 -14.17 -32.57 -20.09
N PHE A 262 -15.48 -32.81 -19.95
CA PHE A 262 -16.26 -32.32 -18.81
C PHE A 262 -15.73 -32.78 -17.43
N PRO A 263 -15.30 -34.05 -17.24
CA PRO A 263 -14.70 -34.46 -15.98
C PRO A 263 -13.43 -33.67 -15.63
N LEU A 264 -12.66 -33.24 -16.63
CA LEU A 264 -11.49 -32.39 -16.42
C LEU A 264 -11.90 -30.99 -15.95
N LEU A 265 -12.96 -30.41 -16.53
CA LEU A 265 -13.48 -29.09 -16.12
C LEU A 265 -13.90 -29.06 -14.66
N VAL A 266 -14.69 -30.06 -14.24
CA VAL A 266 -15.12 -30.21 -12.85
C VAL A 266 -13.90 -30.36 -11.94
N ARG A 267 -12.92 -31.16 -12.36
CA ARG A 267 -11.69 -31.37 -11.60
C ARG A 267 -10.86 -30.07 -11.47
N THR A 268 -10.73 -29.30 -12.55
CA THR A 268 -10.03 -28.00 -12.52
C THR A 268 -10.76 -26.99 -11.63
N PHE A 269 -12.10 -27.00 -11.62
CA PHE A 269 -12.87 -26.15 -10.73
C PHE A 269 -12.58 -26.45 -9.26
N PHE A 270 -12.60 -27.73 -8.85
CA PHE A 270 -12.32 -28.10 -7.47
C PHE A 270 -10.84 -27.89 -7.10
N SER A 271 -9.90 -28.22 -8.00
CA SER A 271 -8.47 -27.99 -7.75
C SER A 271 -8.15 -26.50 -7.56
N GLY A 272 -8.72 -25.64 -8.41
CA GLY A 272 -8.61 -24.19 -8.28
C GLY A 272 -9.25 -23.67 -6.99
N SER A 273 -10.40 -24.23 -6.60
CA SER A 273 -11.08 -23.84 -5.36
C SER A 273 -10.23 -24.15 -4.14
N PHE A 274 -9.56 -25.31 -4.11
CA PHE A 274 -8.61 -25.66 -3.04
C PHE A 274 -7.39 -24.74 -3.03
N LEU A 275 -6.85 -24.38 -4.21
CA LEU A 275 -5.72 -23.46 -4.30
C LEU A 275 -6.08 -22.06 -3.80
N VAL A 276 -7.24 -21.52 -4.18
CA VAL A 276 -7.69 -20.21 -3.67
C VAL A 276 -8.00 -20.30 -2.18
N LEU A 277 -8.64 -21.36 -1.70
CA LEU A 277 -8.89 -21.57 -0.27
C LEU A 277 -7.59 -21.53 0.54
N LEU A 278 -6.55 -22.22 0.05
CA LEU A 278 -5.21 -22.23 0.63
C LEU A 278 -4.66 -20.80 0.74
N TRP A 279 -4.67 -20.05 -0.37
CA TRP A 279 -4.19 -18.67 -0.38
C TRP A 279 -4.99 -17.76 0.54
N GLN A 280 -6.33 -17.81 0.51
CA GLN A 280 -7.18 -16.94 1.34
C GLN A 280 -7.00 -17.26 2.83
N SER A 281 -6.92 -18.54 3.19
CA SER A 281 -6.68 -18.97 4.58
C SER A 281 -5.31 -18.49 5.06
N THR A 282 -4.25 -18.66 4.27
CA THR A 282 -2.91 -18.15 4.61
C THR A 282 -2.91 -16.64 4.79
N ASN A 283 -3.57 -15.90 3.90
CA ASN A 283 -3.71 -14.45 4.04
C ASN A 283 -4.44 -14.09 5.33
N VAL A 284 -5.60 -14.68 5.62
CA VAL A 284 -6.31 -14.32 6.85
C VAL A 284 -5.52 -14.71 8.09
N PHE A 285 -5.02 -15.93 8.19
CA PHE A 285 -4.27 -16.36 9.36
C PHE A 285 -3.06 -15.46 9.62
N PHE A 286 -2.33 -15.05 8.58
CA PHE A 286 -1.26 -14.09 8.76
C PHE A 286 -1.77 -12.76 9.34
N SER A 287 -2.83 -12.17 8.77
CA SER A 287 -3.39 -10.91 9.28
C SER A 287 -3.84 -11.02 10.73
N VAL A 288 -4.58 -12.07 11.09
CA VAL A 288 -5.14 -12.27 12.44
C VAL A 288 -4.05 -12.47 13.49
N PHE A 289 -2.99 -13.22 13.18
CA PHE A 289 -1.93 -13.48 14.15
C PHE A 289 -0.93 -12.34 14.27
N ILE A 290 -0.66 -11.60 13.20
CA ILE A 290 0.25 -10.45 13.23
C ILE A 290 -0.43 -9.23 13.87
N ALA A 291 -1.72 -8.99 13.60
CA ALA A 291 -2.52 -7.90 14.16
C ALA A 291 -2.93 -8.08 15.63
N LYS A 292 -2.23 -8.93 16.40
CA LYS A 292 -2.48 -9.08 17.84
C LYS A 292 -1.86 -7.93 18.63
N GLU A 293 -2.51 -7.51 19.71
CA GLU A 293 -1.99 -6.54 20.67
C GLU A 293 -0.55 -6.88 21.09
N PRO A 294 0.35 -5.90 21.29
CA PRO A 294 1.72 -6.11 21.75
C PRO A 294 1.76 -6.52 23.23
N LEU A 295 1.15 -7.66 23.53
CA LEU A 295 1.13 -8.29 24.83
C LEU A 295 1.75 -9.68 24.77
N LYS A 296 2.44 -10.04 25.85
CA LYS A 296 2.91 -11.39 26.16
C LYS A 296 2.35 -11.78 27.52
N ARG A 297 1.47 -12.78 27.55
CA ARG A 297 0.79 -13.27 28.78
C ARG A 297 0.07 -12.15 29.55
N GLY A 298 -0.56 -11.21 28.84
CA GLY A 298 -1.27 -10.08 29.44
C GLY A 298 -0.38 -8.92 29.91
N GLN A 299 0.95 -9.03 29.78
CA GLN A 299 1.89 -7.94 30.07
C GLN A 299 2.45 -7.33 28.78
N PRO A 300 2.91 -6.07 28.76
CA PRO A 300 3.53 -5.43 27.61
C PRO A 300 4.77 -6.21 27.13
N LEU A 301 5.07 -6.19 25.83
CA LEU A 301 6.25 -6.88 25.28
C LEU A 301 7.57 -6.48 25.95
N THR A 302 7.67 -5.22 26.39
CA THR A 302 8.86 -4.66 27.03
C THR A 302 9.04 -5.08 28.49
N SER A 303 8.04 -5.66 29.15
CA SER A 303 8.10 -5.96 30.59
C SER A 303 9.16 -7.01 30.95
N GLU A 304 9.50 -7.91 30.02
CA GLU A 304 10.53 -8.94 30.22
C GLU A 304 11.95 -8.42 29.95
N ALA A 305 12.10 -7.19 29.43
CA ALA A 305 13.41 -6.60 29.24
C ALA A 305 14.00 -6.18 30.59
N LYS A 306 15.34 -6.26 30.71
CA LYS A 306 16.06 -5.78 31.90
C LYS A 306 15.83 -4.29 32.15
N ASP A 307 15.63 -3.53 31.07
CA ASP A 307 15.25 -2.13 31.08
C ASP A 307 14.01 -1.91 30.17
N PRO A 308 12.79 -2.02 30.73
CA PRO A 308 11.56 -1.92 29.96
C PRO A 308 11.33 -0.54 29.32
N ASN A 309 11.65 0.55 30.03
CA ASN A 309 11.37 1.91 29.58
C ASN A 309 12.34 2.33 28.47
N GLY A 310 13.64 2.03 28.61
CA GLY A 310 14.61 2.29 27.54
C GLY A 310 14.33 1.47 26.27
N SER A 311 13.88 0.21 26.43
CA SER A 311 13.41 -0.61 25.31
C SER A 311 12.19 0.01 24.61
N LEU A 312 11.21 0.52 25.35
CA LEU A 312 10.02 1.16 24.78
C LEU A 312 10.38 2.45 24.02
N ILE A 313 11.20 3.33 24.62
CA ILE A 313 11.65 4.58 24.00
C ILE A 313 12.42 4.31 22.69
N THR A 314 13.24 3.25 22.67
CA THR A 314 13.91 2.81 21.44
C THR A 314 12.92 2.45 20.34
N GLY A 315 11.75 1.92 20.70
CA GLY A 315 10.64 1.64 19.79
C GLY A 315 9.94 2.90 19.29
N LEU A 316 9.66 3.86 20.19
CA LEU A 316 9.02 5.14 19.85
C LEU A 316 9.88 5.97 18.88
N LYS A 317 11.21 5.91 19.03
CA LYS A 317 12.21 6.56 18.16
C LYS A 317 12.60 5.72 16.93
N ALA A 318 11.94 4.59 16.67
CA ALA A 318 12.31 3.71 15.56
C ALA A 318 12.03 4.37 14.19
N LYS A 319 12.99 4.23 13.25
CA LYS A 319 12.84 4.70 11.86
C LYS A 319 11.82 3.89 11.06
N LYS A 320 11.64 2.61 11.38
CA LYS A 320 10.70 1.73 10.67
C LYS A 320 9.29 1.94 11.22
N ALA A 321 8.36 2.37 10.36
CA ALA A 321 6.95 2.62 10.70
C ALA A 321 6.29 1.43 11.41
N PHE A 322 6.61 0.21 10.99
CA PHE A 322 6.12 -1.02 11.61
C PHE A 322 6.47 -1.10 13.11
N ALA A 323 7.76 -0.99 13.46
CA ALA A 323 8.20 -1.08 14.85
C ALA A 323 7.72 0.11 15.69
N LYS A 324 7.65 1.29 15.08
CA LYS A 324 7.15 2.50 15.72
C LYS A 324 5.68 2.34 16.10
N SER A 325 4.82 1.91 15.18
CA SER A 325 3.37 1.77 15.45
C SER A 325 3.08 0.76 16.55
N PHE A 326 3.78 -0.39 16.59
CA PHE A 326 3.62 -1.36 17.69
C PHE A 326 4.09 -0.81 19.05
N ALA A 327 5.12 0.04 19.08
CA ALA A 327 5.57 0.69 20.31
C ALA A 327 4.55 1.73 20.81
N PHE A 328 3.91 2.49 19.91
CA PHE A 328 2.83 3.42 20.26
C PHE A 328 1.58 2.66 20.76
N TRP A 329 1.22 1.56 20.11
CA TRP A 329 0.13 0.69 20.56
C TRP A 329 0.42 0.12 21.95
N GLU A 330 1.65 -0.33 22.21
CA GLU A 330 2.05 -0.81 23.53
C GLU A 330 1.99 0.29 24.59
N LEU A 331 2.39 1.52 24.25
CA LEU A 331 2.29 2.67 25.15
C LEU A 331 0.84 3.05 25.45
N SER A 332 -0.04 3.02 24.45
CA SER A 332 -1.49 3.24 24.65
C SER A 332 -2.06 2.19 25.61
N LEU A 333 -1.71 0.90 25.45
CA LEU A 333 -2.12 -0.15 26.39
C LEU A 333 -1.58 0.08 27.80
N ILE A 334 -0.30 0.49 27.94
CA ILE A 334 0.29 0.85 29.24
C ILE A 334 -0.48 2.00 29.89
N SER A 335 -0.82 3.03 29.10
CA SER A 335 -1.58 4.18 29.59
C SER A 335 -2.96 3.80 30.13
N GLN A 336 -3.59 2.75 29.57
CA GLN A 336 -4.93 2.31 29.93
C GLN A 336 -4.94 1.35 31.13
N THR A 337 -4.12 0.30 31.12
CA THR A 337 -4.34 -0.87 31.98
C THR A 337 -3.30 -1.09 33.09
N LEU A 338 -2.15 -0.41 33.05
CA LEU A 338 -0.99 -0.77 33.89
C LEU A 338 -0.45 0.41 34.72
N PRO A 339 -1.04 0.70 35.90
CA PRO A 339 -0.62 1.81 36.77
C PRO A 339 0.84 1.71 37.20
N GLU A 340 1.31 0.53 37.58
CA GLU A 340 2.70 0.34 38.02
C GLU A 340 3.71 0.70 36.93
N ARG A 341 3.40 0.41 35.66
CA ARG A 341 4.26 0.78 34.54
C ARG A 341 4.24 2.29 34.31
N ARG A 342 3.10 2.97 34.45
CA ARG A 342 3.01 4.44 34.36
C ARG A 342 3.85 5.13 35.43
N LYS A 343 3.72 4.71 36.70
CA LYS A 343 4.57 5.21 37.80
C LYS A 343 6.07 5.08 37.50
N THR A 344 6.50 3.94 36.93
CA THR A 344 7.91 3.79 36.54
C THR A 344 8.36 4.75 35.44
N ILE A 345 7.46 5.18 34.55
CA ILE A 345 7.78 6.17 33.50
C ILE A 345 7.91 7.57 34.12
N PHE A 346 7.07 7.91 35.09
CA PHE A 346 7.09 9.21 35.77
C PHE A 346 8.29 9.37 36.71
N ASN A 347 8.59 8.33 37.49
CA ASN A 347 9.62 8.39 38.53
C ASN A 347 11.06 8.21 38.00
N GLU A 348 11.25 7.82 36.74
CA GLU A 348 12.58 7.58 36.16
C GLU A 348 13.17 8.86 35.56
N ILE A 349 14.04 9.51 36.34
CA ILE A 349 14.62 10.83 36.04
C ILE A 349 15.99 10.71 35.35
N ASP A 350 16.85 9.83 35.84
CA ASP A 350 18.28 9.80 35.51
C ASP A 350 18.59 8.88 34.33
N ARG A 351 18.11 9.25 33.14
CA ARG A 351 18.41 8.53 31.88
C ARG A 351 19.15 9.41 30.86
N GLU A 352 20.01 8.77 30.06
CA GLU A 352 20.67 9.36 28.90
C GLU A 352 19.63 9.92 27.90
N GLY A 353 19.74 11.22 27.58
CA GLY A 353 18.79 11.91 26.72
C GLY A 353 17.55 12.49 27.42
N GLY A 354 17.57 12.57 28.76
CA GLY A 354 16.51 13.15 29.60
C GLY A 354 15.64 12.09 30.26
N SER A 355 14.71 12.52 31.13
CA SER A 355 13.81 11.62 31.84
C SER A 355 12.97 10.77 30.87
N SER A 356 12.54 9.61 31.33
CA SER A 356 11.70 8.72 30.52
C SER A 356 10.43 9.42 30.06
N TRP A 357 9.80 10.22 30.94
CA TRP A 357 8.67 11.08 30.60
C TRP A 357 8.99 12.07 29.47
N SER A 358 10.06 12.87 29.58
CA SER A 358 10.40 13.88 28.58
C SER A 358 10.66 13.26 27.20
N GLN A 359 11.27 12.07 27.13
CA GLN A 359 11.47 11.37 25.87
C GLN A 359 10.17 10.83 25.26
N VAL A 360 9.24 10.36 26.11
CA VAL A 360 7.92 9.87 25.71
C VAL A 360 7.05 11.02 25.22
N VAL A 361 6.91 12.10 25.97
CA VAL A 361 6.08 13.26 25.61
C VAL A 361 6.58 13.92 24.31
N ASN A 362 7.91 14.04 24.13
CA ASN A 362 8.49 14.54 22.87
C ASN A 362 8.16 13.63 21.68
N SER A 363 8.12 12.32 21.90
CA SER A 363 7.77 11.36 20.83
C SER A 363 6.28 11.43 20.47
N LEU A 364 5.40 11.61 21.46
CA LEU A 364 3.95 11.72 21.27
C LEU A 364 3.57 13.05 20.61
N THR A 365 4.07 14.16 21.15
CA THR A 365 3.79 15.51 20.62
C THR A 365 4.34 15.70 19.22
N ALA A 366 5.49 15.12 18.88
CA ALA A 366 6.04 15.15 17.52
C ALA A 366 5.11 14.47 16.48
N VAL A 367 4.39 13.42 16.88
CA VAL A 367 3.42 12.75 15.99
C VAL A 367 2.20 13.63 15.72
N ILE A 368 1.72 14.33 16.76
CA ILE A 368 0.54 15.19 16.66
C ILE A 368 0.89 16.47 15.90
N LYS A 369 2.04 17.11 16.19
CA LYS A 369 2.58 18.28 15.47
C LYS A 369 2.79 18.04 13.98
N ALA A 370 3.10 16.80 13.59
CA ALA A 370 3.25 16.46 12.17
C ALA A 370 1.96 16.66 11.36
N ILE A 371 0.77 16.71 11.99
CA ILE A 371 -0.50 16.95 11.29
C ILE A 371 -0.57 18.40 10.75
N PRO A 372 -0.54 19.46 11.59
CA PRO A 372 -0.54 20.83 11.09
C PRO A 372 0.65 21.11 10.16
N ASP A 373 1.84 20.59 10.45
CA ASP A 373 3.02 20.73 9.58
C ASP A 373 2.75 20.22 8.15
N ARG A 374 2.07 19.06 8.02
CA ARG A 374 1.70 18.49 6.71
C ARG A 374 0.63 19.33 6.01
N ILE A 375 -0.32 19.87 6.77
CA ILE A 375 -1.38 20.75 6.23
C ILE A 375 -0.74 22.03 5.69
N GLU A 376 0.15 22.66 6.44
CA GLU A 376 0.86 23.88 6.02
C GLU A 376 1.76 23.61 4.81
N ALA A 377 2.51 22.51 4.81
CA ALA A 377 3.33 22.10 3.67
C ALA A 377 2.50 21.87 2.40
N SER A 378 1.24 21.46 2.52
CA SER A 378 0.34 21.29 1.38
C SER A 378 -0.18 22.61 0.80
N LYS A 379 -0.21 23.67 1.61
CA LYS A 379 -0.62 25.02 1.20
C LYS A 379 0.53 25.81 0.57
N ALA A 380 1.78 25.47 0.90
CA ALA A 380 2.94 26.11 0.32
C ALA A 380 3.00 25.83 -1.20
N PRO A 381 3.26 26.85 -2.06
CA PRO A 381 3.44 26.62 -3.48
C PRO A 381 4.57 25.62 -3.68
N ALA A 382 4.33 24.62 -4.53
CA ALA A 382 5.30 23.57 -4.81
C ALA A 382 6.66 24.24 -5.04
N PRO A 383 7.71 23.91 -4.25
CA PRO A 383 9.01 24.52 -4.45
C PRO A 383 9.38 24.28 -5.89
N ALA A 384 9.44 25.36 -6.69
CA ALA A 384 9.97 25.33 -8.04
C ALA A 384 11.24 24.50 -7.93
N ALA A 385 11.25 23.36 -8.63
CA ALA A 385 12.32 22.38 -8.52
C ALA A 385 13.62 23.16 -8.52
N LYS A 386 14.27 23.28 -7.34
CA LYS A 386 15.62 23.84 -7.30
C LYS A 386 16.35 22.98 -8.32
N PRO A 387 16.96 23.57 -9.37
CA PRO A 387 17.78 22.77 -10.27
C PRO A 387 18.67 21.98 -9.34
N SER A 388 18.53 20.65 -9.38
CA SER A 388 19.31 19.77 -8.54
C SER A 388 20.73 20.27 -8.71
N ALA A 389 21.35 20.74 -7.63
CA ALA A 389 22.78 20.91 -7.62
C ALA A 389 23.29 19.55 -8.09
N GLN A 390 23.79 19.52 -9.33
CA GLN A 390 24.44 18.33 -9.85
C GLN A 390 25.44 17.95 -8.76
N PRO A 391 25.48 16.67 -8.32
CA PRO A 391 26.62 16.22 -7.54
C PRO A 391 27.82 16.66 -8.35
N SER A 392 28.66 17.51 -7.76
CA SER A 392 29.92 17.95 -8.35
C SER A 392 30.61 16.72 -8.91
N GLN A 393 30.55 16.55 -10.24
CA GLN A 393 31.31 15.51 -10.91
C GLN A 393 32.75 15.74 -10.45
N PRO A 394 33.46 14.72 -9.96
CA PRO A 394 34.87 14.90 -9.64
C PRO A 394 35.52 15.39 -10.92
N THR A 395 36.08 16.60 -10.87
CA THR A 395 36.94 17.14 -11.91
C THR A 395 38.07 16.13 -12.10
N LEU A 396 37.93 15.26 -13.10
CA LEU A 396 39.02 14.44 -13.59
C LEU A 396 40.08 15.42 -14.06
N ARG A 397 41.16 15.57 -13.29
CA ARG A 397 42.40 16.19 -13.75
C ARG A 397 42.93 15.31 -14.89
N THR A 398 42.48 15.60 -16.11
CA THR A 398 43.08 15.03 -17.30
C THR A 398 44.48 15.61 -17.45
N LEU A 399 45.47 14.72 -17.60
CA LEU A 399 46.86 15.03 -17.86
C LEU A 399 47.02 16.04 -19.02
N PRO A 400 48.11 16.83 -19.05
CA PRO A 400 48.37 17.78 -20.13
C PRO A 400 48.38 17.05 -21.48
N ARG A 401 47.54 17.53 -22.39
CA ARG A 401 47.24 16.95 -23.70
C ARG A 401 48.46 17.12 -24.62
N LEU A 402 49.18 16.04 -24.89
CA LEU A 402 50.40 16.01 -25.73
C LEU A 402 50.13 15.86 -27.24
N ALA A 403 48.90 16.13 -27.71
CA ALA A 403 48.59 16.12 -29.15
C ALA A 403 47.55 17.18 -29.50
N GLU A 404 47.79 17.86 -30.62
CA GLU A 404 46.89 18.87 -31.20
C GLU A 404 45.56 18.21 -31.61
N ALA A 405 44.45 18.93 -31.40
CA ALA A 405 43.12 18.39 -31.69
C ALA A 405 42.99 18.11 -33.20
N PRO A 406 42.41 16.95 -33.61
CA PRO A 406 42.21 16.67 -35.02
C PRO A 406 41.27 17.73 -35.62
N LYS A 407 41.65 18.27 -36.79
CA LYS A 407 40.85 19.25 -37.53
C LYS A 407 39.47 18.67 -37.80
N THR A 408 38.44 19.40 -37.38
CA THR A 408 37.04 19.07 -37.59
C THR A 408 36.61 19.44 -39.00
N ASP A 409 37.14 18.74 -39.99
CA ASP A 409 36.57 18.77 -41.35
C ASP A 409 35.55 17.64 -41.46
N ASN A 410 34.40 17.94 -42.07
CA ASN A 410 33.28 17.00 -42.20
C ASN A 410 33.68 15.78 -43.07
N ILE A 411 33.90 14.62 -42.44
CA ILE A 411 34.30 13.36 -43.13
C ILE A 411 33.08 12.55 -43.63
N PHE A 412 31.86 13.10 -43.57
CA PHE A 412 30.66 12.44 -44.12
C PHE A 412 30.18 13.18 -45.35
N ALA A 413 29.99 12.44 -46.46
CA ALA A 413 29.58 12.97 -47.75
C ALA A 413 28.30 13.82 -47.67
N ASP A 414 28.26 14.90 -48.46
CA ASP A 414 27.12 15.81 -48.55
C ASP A 414 25.82 15.06 -48.92
N ALA A 415 24.74 15.36 -48.20
CA ALA A 415 23.42 14.80 -48.46
C ALA A 415 22.91 15.19 -49.87
N PRO A 416 22.17 14.31 -50.57
CA PRO A 416 21.72 14.57 -51.94
C PRO A 416 20.79 15.79 -52.03
N LYS A 417 20.96 16.59 -53.10
CA LYS A 417 20.17 17.80 -53.38
C LYS A 417 18.68 17.45 -53.57
N ALA A 418 17.84 18.02 -52.71
CA ALA A 418 16.39 17.85 -52.72
C ALA A 418 15.70 18.48 -53.96
N SER A 419 14.79 17.72 -54.60
CA SER A 419 14.08 18.11 -55.83
C SER A 419 12.66 18.68 -55.61
N SER A 420 12.09 18.58 -54.40
CA SER A 420 10.73 19.06 -54.08
C SER A 420 10.70 20.39 -53.32
N ARG A 421 9.66 21.22 -53.57
CA ARG A 421 9.48 22.52 -52.90
C ARG A 421 9.32 22.41 -51.37
N ARG A 422 8.76 21.30 -50.86
CA ARG A 422 8.68 21.04 -49.40
C ARG A 422 10.03 20.66 -48.80
N ASP A 423 10.83 19.88 -49.52
CA ASP A 423 12.16 19.47 -49.07
C ASP A 423 13.17 20.61 -49.08
N LYS A 424 13.04 21.57 -50.01
CA LYS A 424 13.87 22.80 -50.03
C LYS A 424 13.63 23.71 -48.82
N VAL A 425 12.43 23.69 -48.24
CA VAL A 425 12.10 24.48 -47.04
C VAL A 425 12.57 23.75 -45.77
N GLY A 426 12.41 22.42 -45.72
CA GLY A 426 12.92 21.60 -44.62
C GLY A 426 14.44 21.64 -44.49
N SER A 427 15.17 21.66 -45.61
CA SER A 427 16.63 21.77 -45.60
C SER A 427 17.12 23.16 -45.19
N ALA A 428 16.45 24.23 -45.61
CA ALA A 428 16.76 25.61 -45.20
C ALA A 428 16.49 25.85 -43.70
N PHE A 429 15.43 25.23 -43.16
CA PHE A 429 15.11 25.28 -41.74
C PHE A 429 16.12 24.46 -40.90
N GLY A 430 16.48 23.26 -41.38
CA GLY A 430 17.47 22.41 -40.73
C GLY A 430 18.89 23.02 -40.72
N SER A 431 19.30 23.71 -41.78
CA SER A 431 20.60 24.38 -41.85
C SER A 431 20.69 25.60 -40.95
N ALA A 432 19.63 26.42 -40.89
CA ALA A 432 19.58 27.60 -40.01
C ALA A 432 19.54 27.21 -38.52
N VAL A 433 18.79 26.15 -38.17
CA VAL A 433 18.73 25.66 -36.78
C VAL A 433 20.07 25.03 -36.35
N LYS A 434 20.76 24.30 -37.23
CA LYS A 434 22.09 23.75 -36.93
C LYS A 434 23.17 24.84 -36.81
N SER A 435 23.16 25.86 -37.67
CA SER A 435 24.18 26.93 -37.64
C SER A 435 24.07 27.82 -36.39
N TYR A 436 22.85 28.04 -35.88
CA TYR A 436 22.65 28.84 -34.66
C TYR A 436 22.72 28.03 -33.37
N GLY A 437 22.44 26.71 -33.42
CA GLY A 437 22.59 25.83 -32.25
C GLY A 437 24.05 25.58 -31.85
N GLN A 438 25.01 25.90 -32.71
CA GLN A 438 26.45 25.71 -32.47
C GLN A 438 27.22 27.03 -32.26
N SER A 439 26.55 28.20 -32.22
CA SER A 439 27.25 29.46 -31.96
C SER A 439 27.57 29.62 -30.47
N PRO A 440 28.83 29.92 -30.09
CA PRO A 440 29.27 29.95 -28.69
C PRO A 440 28.66 31.08 -27.83
N ASP A 441 28.09 32.13 -28.43
CA ASP A 441 27.57 33.30 -27.69
C ASP A 441 26.03 33.42 -27.73
N TRP A 442 25.34 32.63 -26.90
CA TRP A 442 23.88 32.67 -26.77
C TRP A 442 23.40 33.83 -25.87
N THR A 443 23.48 35.05 -26.40
CA THR A 443 23.03 36.29 -25.73
C THR A 443 21.51 36.53 -25.86
N PRO A 444 20.88 37.35 -24.99
CA PRO A 444 19.43 37.66 -25.07
C PRO A 444 19.00 38.27 -26.40
N LEU A 445 19.88 39.00 -27.08
CA LEU A 445 19.63 39.57 -28.41
C LEU A 445 19.60 38.48 -29.50
N ALA A 446 20.50 37.50 -29.43
CA ALA A 446 20.50 36.35 -30.33
C ALA A 446 19.24 35.50 -30.15
N ARG A 447 18.75 35.36 -28.90
CA ARG A 447 17.48 34.69 -28.58
C ARG A 447 16.26 35.44 -29.14
N ALA A 448 16.25 36.77 -29.08
CA ALA A 448 15.17 37.58 -29.65
C ALA A 448 15.12 37.46 -31.18
N ARG A 449 16.29 37.46 -31.85
CA ARG A 449 16.39 37.25 -33.30
C ARG A 449 16.00 35.83 -33.70
N ALA A 450 16.41 34.82 -32.93
CA ALA A 450 15.99 33.43 -33.17
C ALA A 450 14.46 33.27 -33.05
N ARG A 451 13.82 33.93 -32.07
CA ARG A 451 12.36 33.96 -31.95
C ARG A 451 11.70 34.65 -33.14
N GLN A 452 12.21 35.81 -33.58
CA GLN A 452 11.67 36.49 -34.76
C GLN A 452 11.78 35.65 -36.03
N VAL A 453 12.90 34.95 -36.25
CA VAL A 453 13.07 34.07 -37.41
C VAL A 453 12.16 32.84 -37.30
N PHE A 454 11.97 32.29 -36.11
CA PHE A 454 10.97 31.24 -35.86
C PHE A 454 9.55 31.72 -36.14
N ASP A 455 9.20 32.94 -35.73
CA ASP A 455 7.89 33.53 -35.96
C ASP A 455 7.65 33.81 -37.46
N GLN A 456 8.65 34.32 -38.18
CA GLN A 456 8.61 34.53 -39.63
C GLN A 456 8.52 33.19 -40.40
N ALA A 457 9.25 32.16 -39.96
CA ALA A 457 9.15 30.83 -40.55
C ALA A 457 7.81 30.17 -40.24
N SER A 458 7.27 30.35 -39.03
CA SER A 458 5.96 29.82 -38.63
C SER A 458 4.83 30.44 -39.45
N THR A 459 4.92 31.73 -39.77
CA THR A 459 3.91 32.46 -40.56
C THR A 459 3.98 32.15 -42.04
N ALA A 460 5.16 31.77 -42.56
CA ALA A 460 5.30 31.30 -43.93
C ALA A 460 4.73 29.87 -44.15
N ILE A 461 4.69 29.05 -43.10
CA ILE A 461 4.23 27.64 -43.17
C ILE A 461 2.76 27.50 -42.72
N LEU A 462 2.31 28.33 -41.78
CA LEU A 462 0.95 28.32 -41.25
C LEU A 462 0.23 29.63 -41.64
N SER A 463 -0.84 29.52 -42.43
CA SER A 463 -1.70 30.67 -42.72
C SER A 463 -2.25 31.27 -41.41
N PRO A 464 -2.48 32.59 -41.33
CA PRO A 464 -2.89 33.25 -40.09
C PRO A 464 -4.17 32.65 -39.50
N GLU A 465 -5.12 32.23 -40.35
CA GLU A 465 -6.34 31.53 -39.94
C GLU A 465 -6.08 30.14 -39.35
N ARG A 466 -5.08 29.39 -39.85
CA ARG A 466 -4.68 28.09 -39.27
C ARG A 466 -3.94 28.27 -37.96
N LYS A 467 -3.16 29.36 -37.82
CA LYS A 467 -2.51 29.71 -36.56
C LYS A 467 -3.55 30.11 -35.50
N GLN A 468 -4.56 30.90 -35.87
CA GLN A 468 -5.71 31.19 -35.00
C GLN A 468 -6.54 29.96 -34.67
N LYS A 469 -6.80 29.06 -35.64
CA LYS A 469 -7.46 27.78 -35.34
C LYS A 469 -6.61 26.91 -34.43
N LEU A 470 -5.31 26.79 -34.62
CA LEU A 470 -4.44 26.03 -33.70
C LEU A 470 -4.35 26.66 -32.32
N ILE A 471 -4.37 28.00 -32.22
CA ILE A 471 -4.43 28.70 -30.94
C ILE A 471 -5.80 28.45 -30.28
N ALA A 472 -6.90 28.55 -31.02
CA ALA A 472 -8.24 28.23 -30.54
C ALA A 472 -8.38 26.76 -30.16
N THR A 473 -7.83 25.81 -30.94
CA THR A 473 -7.77 24.38 -30.59
C THR A 473 -6.83 24.14 -29.42
N SER A 474 -5.80 24.97 -29.22
CA SER A 474 -4.95 24.93 -28.02
C SER A 474 -5.64 25.53 -26.81
N GLU A 475 -6.53 26.50 -26.97
CA GLU A 475 -7.41 27.05 -25.94
C GLU A 475 -8.52 26.06 -25.60
N GLU A 476 -9.11 25.38 -26.59
CA GLU A 476 -10.00 24.24 -26.42
C GLU A 476 -9.27 23.05 -25.78
N LEU A 477 -8.02 22.75 -26.15
CA LEU A 477 -7.20 21.75 -25.46
C LEU A 477 -6.81 22.19 -24.06
N LYS A 478 -6.61 23.48 -23.80
CA LYS A 478 -6.46 24.04 -22.44
C LYS A 478 -7.77 24.01 -21.67
N LEU A 479 -8.93 24.01 -22.34
CA LEU A 479 -10.24 23.73 -21.74
C LEU A 479 -10.46 22.22 -21.54
N LEU A 480 -9.84 21.35 -22.35
CA LEU A 480 -9.93 19.89 -22.26
C LEU A 480 -8.89 19.26 -21.31
N THR A 481 -7.73 19.91 -21.10
CA THR A 481 -6.59 19.41 -20.29
C THR A 481 -6.03 20.40 -19.28
N GLY A 482 -6.53 21.64 -19.24
CA GLY A 482 -6.25 22.62 -18.17
C GLY A 482 -4.84 23.23 -18.22
N GLY A 483 -4.74 24.56 -18.31
CA GLY A 483 -3.49 25.29 -18.04
C GLY A 483 -3.03 25.18 -16.57
N PRO A 484 -1.74 25.42 -16.26
CA PRO A 484 -1.09 24.98 -15.01
C PRO A 484 -1.39 25.77 -13.73
N SER A 485 -2.39 26.67 -13.67
CA SER A 485 -2.44 27.69 -12.59
C SER A 485 -3.80 28.12 -12.04
N VAL A 486 -4.90 27.36 -12.24
CA VAL A 486 -6.19 27.66 -11.57
C VAL A 486 -6.80 26.38 -11.00
N THR A 487 -7.22 26.43 -9.74
CA THR A 487 -7.87 25.35 -9.01
C THR A 487 -9.28 25.11 -9.58
N TYR A 488 -9.40 24.29 -10.63
CA TYR A 488 -10.69 24.00 -11.27
C TYR A 488 -11.58 23.13 -10.38
N LYS A 489 -12.87 23.47 -10.31
CA LYS A 489 -13.88 22.69 -9.59
C LYS A 489 -14.37 21.52 -10.47
N PRO A 490 -14.90 20.43 -9.87
CA PRO A 490 -15.46 19.31 -10.63
C PRO A 490 -16.57 19.69 -11.61
N GLU A 491 -17.24 20.83 -11.37
CA GLU A 491 -18.34 21.37 -12.16
C GLU A 491 -17.91 21.94 -13.53
N ASP A 492 -16.65 22.33 -13.67
CA ASP A 492 -16.12 23.01 -14.87
C ASP A 492 -15.65 22.01 -15.95
N VAL A 493 -15.80 20.70 -15.70
CA VAL A 493 -15.28 19.64 -16.57
C VAL A 493 -16.27 19.33 -17.69
N ASN A 494 -15.76 19.18 -18.92
CA ASN A 494 -16.57 18.79 -20.08
C ASN A 494 -17.38 17.49 -19.80
N PRO A 495 -18.68 17.44 -20.16
CA PRO A 495 -19.55 16.29 -19.88
C PRO A 495 -19.02 14.96 -20.42
N ILE A 496 -18.31 14.96 -21.56
CA ILE A 496 -17.73 13.74 -22.16
C ILE A 496 -16.60 13.20 -21.27
N ILE A 497 -15.74 14.09 -20.78
CA ILE A 497 -14.64 13.73 -19.88
C ILE A 497 -15.21 13.26 -18.54
N ALA A 498 -16.24 13.94 -18.03
CA ALA A 498 -16.93 13.53 -16.81
C ALA A 498 -17.57 12.13 -16.94
N GLN A 499 -18.18 11.82 -18.09
CA GLN A 499 -18.72 10.48 -18.36
C GLN A 499 -17.63 9.41 -18.41
N PHE A 500 -16.50 9.70 -19.06
CA PHE A 500 -15.34 8.80 -19.06
C PHE A 500 -14.80 8.58 -17.63
N LEU A 501 -14.66 9.65 -16.85
CA LEU A 501 -14.19 9.59 -15.46
C LEU A 501 -15.15 8.82 -14.54
N ARG A 502 -16.46 8.81 -14.82
CA ARG A 502 -17.43 7.97 -14.09
C ARG A 502 -17.26 6.47 -14.35
N SER A 503 -16.69 6.08 -15.50
CA SER A 503 -16.49 4.68 -15.87
C SER A 503 -15.56 3.93 -14.89
N PRO A 504 -15.73 2.60 -14.73
CA PRO A 504 -14.81 1.78 -13.93
C PRO A 504 -13.35 1.81 -14.43
N ILE A 505 -13.15 2.03 -15.73
CA ILE A 505 -11.83 2.06 -16.37
C ILE A 505 -11.04 3.30 -15.93
N ALA A 506 -11.72 4.42 -15.69
CA ALA A 506 -11.10 5.66 -15.24
C ALA A 506 -10.96 5.77 -13.72
N GLN A 507 -11.49 4.81 -12.94
CA GLN A 507 -11.33 4.76 -11.49
C GLN A 507 -9.89 4.99 -11.00
N PRO A 508 -8.84 4.40 -11.59
CA PRO A 508 -7.48 4.65 -11.13
C PRO A 508 -6.94 6.05 -11.39
N LEU A 509 -7.53 6.79 -12.35
CA LEU A 509 -7.13 8.16 -12.70
C LEU A 509 -7.77 9.21 -11.78
N ARG A 510 -8.86 8.86 -11.09
CA ARG A 510 -9.57 9.76 -10.18
C ARG A 510 -8.75 10.07 -8.93
N GLN A 511 -8.80 11.33 -8.50
CA GLN A 511 -8.25 11.80 -7.23
C GLN A 511 -9.41 12.23 -6.34
N THR A 512 -9.88 11.32 -5.50
CA THR A 512 -11.02 11.64 -4.62
C THR A 512 -10.59 12.61 -3.51
N TYR A 513 -11.51 13.47 -3.09
CA TYR A 513 -11.32 14.37 -1.95
C TYR A 513 -10.85 13.59 -0.72
N ALA A 514 -11.50 12.48 -0.42
CA ALA A 514 -11.17 11.63 0.73
C ALA A 514 -9.73 11.09 0.67
N GLN A 515 -9.25 10.68 -0.50
CA GLN A 515 -7.86 10.20 -0.67
C GLN A 515 -6.85 11.33 -0.53
N ARG A 516 -7.12 12.51 -1.10
CA ARG A 516 -6.25 13.70 -0.98
C ARG A 516 -6.19 14.23 0.45
N ALA A 517 -7.33 14.33 1.12
CA ALA A 517 -7.40 14.73 2.52
C ALA A 517 -6.65 13.71 3.41
N SER A 518 -6.88 12.41 3.17
CA SER A 518 -6.20 11.34 3.92
C SER A 518 -4.69 11.31 3.66
N SER A 519 -4.22 11.56 2.43
CA SER A 519 -2.78 11.57 2.12
C SER A 519 -2.03 12.74 2.75
N ILE A 520 -2.69 13.90 2.87
CA ILE A 520 -2.12 15.07 3.53
C ILE A 520 -2.13 14.88 5.05
N VAL A 521 -3.29 14.56 5.64
CA VAL A 521 -3.45 14.48 7.10
C VAL A 521 -2.74 13.26 7.70
N LEU A 522 -2.90 12.08 7.08
CA LEU A 522 -2.34 10.82 7.60
C LEU A 522 -0.91 10.59 7.11
N GLY A 523 -0.40 11.40 6.18
CA GLY A 523 0.88 11.23 5.51
C GLY A 523 0.83 10.27 4.32
N SER A 524 1.91 10.25 3.53
CA SER A 524 2.13 9.40 2.36
C SER A 524 3.52 8.75 2.46
N PRO A 525 3.73 7.47 2.05
CA PRO A 525 2.82 6.59 1.29
C PRO A 525 1.86 5.73 2.13
N GLU A 526 2.13 5.56 3.43
CA GLU A 526 1.32 4.74 4.35
C GLU A 526 0.61 5.62 5.38
N SER A 527 -0.63 5.29 5.70
CA SER A 527 -1.45 5.99 6.67
C SER A 527 -0.90 5.84 8.09
N SER A 528 -0.61 6.97 8.75
CA SER A 528 -0.23 7.00 10.17
C SER A 528 -1.41 7.04 11.16
N LEU A 529 -2.62 6.64 10.74
CA LEU A 529 -3.86 6.73 11.54
C LEU A 529 -3.72 6.10 12.93
N THR A 530 -3.34 4.82 13.01
CA THR A 530 -3.18 4.09 14.28
C THR A 530 -2.21 4.82 15.20
N LEU A 531 -1.05 5.22 14.66
CA LEU A 531 -0.01 5.89 15.41
C LEU A 531 -0.45 7.28 15.94
N ILE A 532 -1.25 8.03 15.18
CA ILE A 532 -1.81 9.32 15.62
C ILE A 532 -2.80 9.12 16.77
N VAL A 533 -3.73 8.18 16.61
CA VAL A 533 -4.79 7.94 17.61
C VAL A 533 -4.19 7.39 18.90
N ASP A 534 -3.26 6.44 18.79
CA ASP A 534 -2.53 5.89 19.95
C ASP A 534 -1.74 6.97 20.66
N ALA A 535 -1.17 7.93 19.92
CA ALA A 535 -0.44 9.05 20.50
C ALA A 535 -1.35 9.99 21.30
N ILE A 536 -2.50 10.36 20.74
CA ILE A 536 -3.48 11.24 21.39
C ILE A 536 -4.01 10.59 22.67
N ASP A 537 -4.42 9.33 22.61
CA ASP A 537 -4.98 8.61 23.75
C ASP A 537 -3.94 8.33 24.83
N ALA A 538 -2.75 7.85 24.45
CA ALA A 538 -1.67 7.63 25.40
C ALA A 538 -1.30 8.92 26.12
N LEU A 539 -1.19 10.04 25.39
CA LEU A 539 -0.84 11.32 25.97
C LEU A 539 -1.92 11.81 26.94
N THR A 540 -3.19 11.79 26.52
CA THR A 540 -4.35 12.16 27.35
C THR A 540 -4.36 11.36 28.66
N ARG A 541 -4.29 10.04 28.57
CA ARG A 541 -4.40 9.16 29.75
C ARG A 541 -3.20 9.24 30.67
N LEU A 542 -1.99 9.42 30.13
CA LEU A 542 -0.79 9.59 30.95
C LEU A 542 -0.85 10.90 31.74
N LEU A 543 -1.30 12.00 31.12
CA LEU A 543 -1.45 13.28 31.81
C LEU A 543 -2.52 13.21 32.91
N ILE A 544 -3.68 12.58 32.63
CA ILE A 544 -4.72 12.40 33.64
C ILE A 544 -4.21 11.51 34.79
N ALA A 545 -3.53 10.41 34.47
CA ALA A 545 -2.95 9.53 35.48
C ALA A 545 -1.86 10.22 36.32
N SER A 546 -1.14 11.19 35.77
CA SER A 546 -0.10 11.91 36.52
C SER A 546 -0.64 12.71 37.71
N LEU A 547 -1.92 13.08 37.72
CA LEU A 547 -2.54 13.76 38.88
C LEU A 547 -2.43 12.93 40.16
N ALA A 548 -2.48 11.60 40.05
CA ALA A 548 -2.39 10.68 41.19
C ALA A 548 -1.06 9.94 41.29
N GLU A 549 -0.36 9.75 40.16
CA GLU A 549 0.78 8.81 40.06
C GLU A 549 2.14 9.51 39.95
N ASP A 550 2.21 10.81 39.66
CA ASP A 550 3.46 11.56 39.57
C ASP A 550 3.89 12.11 40.95
N GLN A 551 4.93 11.49 41.52
CA GLN A 551 5.43 11.87 42.86
C GLN A 551 6.16 13.21 42.87
N TYR A 552 6.71 13.63 41.73
CA TYR A 552 7.58 14.81 41.63
C TYR A 552 6.88 16.02 41.00
N GLY A 553 5.63 15.86 40.53
CA GLY A 553 4.85 16.92 39.90
C GLY A 553 5.43 17.48 38.60
N ARG A 554 6.36 16.75 37.96
CA ARG A 554 7.06 17.20 36.76
C ARG A 554 6.18 17.13 35.52
N VAL A 555 5.31 16.12 35.44
CA VAL A 555 4.46 15.87 34.26
C VAL A 555 3.47 17.01 34.04
N GLN A 556 3.01 17.63 35.12
CA GLN A 556 2.01 18.70 35.09
C GLN A 556 2.50 19.95 34.36
N THR A 557 3.82 20.19 34.33
CA THR A 557 4.42 21.33 33.62
C THR A 557 4.21 21.30 32.11
N ASP A 558 4.02 20.11 31.53
CA ASP A 558 3.82 19.93 30.08
C ASP A 558 2.35 20.08 29.67
N VAL A 559 1.40 20.06 30.60
CA VAL A 559 -0.06 20.07 30.35
C VAL A 559 -0.50 21.27 29.50
N PRO A 560 -0.09 22.53 29.76
CA PRO A 560 -0.50 23.69 28.93
C PRO A 560 -0.05 23.57 27.49
N SER A 561 1.17 23.06 27.27
CA SER A 561 1.72 22.88 25.94
C SER A 561 0.93 21.85 25.14
N VAL A 562 0.43 20.81 25.80
CA VAL A 562 -0.38 19.76 25.18
C VAL A 562 -1.79 20.25 24.88
N ILE A 563 -2.43 20.99 25.79
CA ILE A 563 -3.77 21.58 25.56
C ILE A 563 -3.74 22.56 24.37
N ARG A 564 -2.71 23.42 24.30
CA ARG A 564 -2.50 24.30 23.15
C ARG A 564 -2.29 23.51 21.87
N LEU A 565 -1.44 22.48 21.89
CA LEU A 565 -1.20 21.63 20.73
C LEU A 565 -2.48 20.93 20.23
N PHE A 566 -3.31 20.40 21.13
CA PHE A 566 -4.58 19.76 20.75
C PHE A 566 -5.53 20.79 20.11
N THR A 567 -5.66 21.96 20.74
CA THR A 567 -6.50 23.06 20.24
C THR A 567 -6.04 23.51 18.85
N GLU A 568 -4.75 23.80 18.68
CA GLU A 568 -4.15 24.18 17.40
C GLU A 568 -4.38 23.12 16.32
N THR A 569 -4.22 21.83 16.67
CA THR A 569 -4.41 20.72 15.72
C THR A 569 -5.87 20.55 15.32
N ILE A 570 -6.81 20.68 16.26
CA ILE A 570 -8.26 20.63 15.98
C ILE A 570 -8.65 21.77 15.04
N VAL A 571 -8.28 23.00 15.38
CA VAL A 571 -8.59 24.19 14.57
C VAL A 571 -7.98 24.07 13.17
N ALA A 572 -6.72 23.64 13.07
CA ALA A 572 -6.07 23.42 11.78
C ALA A 572 -6.79 22.37 10.91
N LEU A 573 -7.26 21.28 11.52
CA LEU A 573 -8.02 20.23 10.83
C LEU A 573 -9.42 20.69 10.43
N GLU A 574 -10.13 21.44 11.27
CA GLU A 574 -11.45 21.98 10.95
C GLU A 574 -11.39 23.01 9.82
N ILE A 575 -10.41 23.91 9.86
CA ILE A 575 -10.15 24.86 8.78
C ILE A 575 -9.84 24.11 7.48
N PHE A 576 -8.99 23.08 7.57
CA PHE A 576 -8.57 22.30 6.41
C PHE A 576 -9.74 21.52 5.76
N VAL A 577 -10.58 20.87 6.56
CA VAL A 577 -11.64 19.98 6.06
C VAL A 577 -12.95 20.72 5.76
N HIS A 578 -13.36 21.65 6.62
CA HIS A 578 -14.69 22.26 6.56
C HIS A 578 -14.67 23.69 6.02
N GLN A 579 -13.63 24.49 6.33
CA GLN A 579 -13.60 25.91 5.97
C GLN A 579 -12.86 26.20 4.64
N GLY A 580 -12.83 25.23 3.73
CA GLY A 580 -12.28 25.42 2.37
C GLY A 580 -10.75 25.41 2.28
N GLY A 581 -10.05 24.84 3.27
CA GLY A 581 -8.59 24.68 3.18
C GLY A 581 -8.12 23.64 2.15
N LEU A 582 -9.02 22.76 1.69
CA LEU A 582 -8.78 21.83 0.59
C LEU A 582 -9.95 21.85 -0.40
N ASP A 583 -9.68 22.20 -1.65
CA ASP A 583 -10.66 22.11 -2.72
C ASP A 583 -10.71 20.72 -3.35
N ALA A 584 -11.90 20.31 -3.81
CA ALA A 584 -12.09 19.09 -4.59
C ALA A 584 -11.26 19.12 -5.88
N HIS A 585 -10.67 17.98 -6.25
CA HIS A 585 -9.93 17.89 -7.51
C HIS A 585 -10.91 17.78 -8.67
N TRP A 586 -10.61 18.38 -9.82
CA TRP A 586 -11.47 18.31 -11.01
C TRP A 586 -11.77 16.86 -11.49
N THR A 587 -10.93 15.88 -11.15
CA THR A 587 -11.19 14.46 -11.48
C THR A 587 -12.18 13.76 -10.55
N ASP A 588 -12.61 14.40 -9.46
CA ASP A 588 -13.56 13.85 -8.50
C ASP A 588 -15.01 14.13 -8.91
N VAL A 589 -15.48 13.35 -9.88
CA VAL A 589 -16.81 13.54 -10.50
C VAL A 589 -17.97 13.16 -9.57
N TYR A 590 -17.69 12.45 -8.47
CA TYR A 590 -18.69 12.10 -7.46
C TYR A 590 -18.80 13.11 -6.33
N PHE A 591 -17.91 14.12 -6.31
CA PHE A 591 -17.99 15.17 -5.31
C PHE A 591 -19.21 16.06 -5.58
N PRO A 592 -20.08 16.30 -4.58
CA PRO A 592 -21.29 17.09 -4.77
C PRO A 592 -20.99 18.54 -5.23
N PRO A 593 -21.82 19.10 -6.11
CA PRO A 593 -21.65 20.48 -6.58
C PRO A 593 -21.97 21.49 -5.47
N ALA A 594 -21.40 22.68 -5.58
CA ALA A 594 -21.58 23.81 -4.67
C ALA A 594 -23.04 24.28 -4.55
N SER A 595 -23.92 23.86 -5.48
CA SER A 595 -25.36 24.10 -5.40
C SER A 595 -26.04 23.36 -4.24
N ASN A 596 -25.43 22.28 -3.72
CA ASN A 596 -25.95 21.54 -2.57
C ASN A 596 -24.92 21.53 -1.42
N PRO A 597 -25.00 22.51 -0.49
CA PRO A 597 -24.03 22.64 0.59
C PRO A 597 -24.08 21.49 1.60
N GLU A 598 -25.28 20.96 1.90
CA GLU A 598 -25.44 19.85 2.85
C GLU A 598 -24.73 18.59 2.36
N ALA A 599 -24.93 18.22 1.10
CA ALA A 599 -24.24 17.09 0.49
C ALA A 599 -22.72 17.30 0.44
N GLN A 600 -22.28 18.55 0.25
CA GLN A 600 -20.86 18.89 0.24
C GLN A 600 -20.22 18.73 1.63
N GLU A 601 -20.91 19.12 2.70
CA GLU A 601 -20.47 18.90 4.08
C GLU A 601 -20.38 17.40 4.41
N GLU A 602 -21.36 16.61 3.99
CA GLU A 602 -21.32 15.15 4.15
C GLU A 602 -20.18 14.51 3.36
N ALA A 603 -19.92 14.97 2.13
CA ALA A 603 -18.80 14.45 1.33
C ALA A 603 -17.42 14.82 1.90
N ARG A 604 -17.34 15.93 2.65
CA ARG A 604 -16.11 16.36 3.35
C ARG A 604 -15.83 15.55 4.62
N LYS A 605 -16.83 14.85 5.16
CA LYS A 605 -16.71 13.97 6.33
C LYS A 605 -15.99 12.66 5.96
N VAL A 606 -14.66 12.67 6.07
CA VAL A 606 -13.82 11.48 5.82
C VAL A 606 -13.70 10.63 7.10
N PRO A 607 -14.08 9.33 7.08
CA PRO A 607 -14.14 8.50 8.29
C PRO A 607 -12.83 8.45 9.10
N ASN A 608 -11.68 8.31 8.43
CA ASN A 608 -10.37 8.23 9.11
C ASN A 608 -10.00 9.55 9.81
N ILE A 609 -10.36 10.70 9.21
CA ILE A 609 -10.04 12.02 9.76
C ILE A 609 -11.02 12.36 10.88
N GLN A 610 -12.30 11.99 10.73
CA GLN A 610 -13.29 12.11 11.80
C GLN A 610 -12.88 11.35 13.05
N LEU A 611 -12.31 10.15 12.90
CA LEU A 611 -11.83 9.38 14.04
C LEU A 611 -10.69 10.10 14.78
N ILE A 612 -9.78 10.78 14.06
CA ILE A 612 -8.73 11.62 14.68
C ILE A 612 -9.36 12.82 15.36
N MET A 613 -10.30 13.49 14.70
CA MET A 613 -11.00 14.65 15.25
C MET A 613 -11.74 14.29 16.54
N ALA A 614 -12.48 13.18 16.56
CA ALA A 614 -13.17 12.67 17.73
C ALA A 614 -12.19 12.33 18.86
N ALA A 615 -11.06 11.67 18.54
CA ALA A 615 -10.03 11.37 19.53
C ALA A 615 -9.39 12.64 20.13
N LEU A 616 -9.11 13.66 19.32
CA LEU A 616 -8.58 14.95 19.78
C LEU A 616 -9.59 15.70 20.66
N LYS A 617 -10.85 15.82 20.21
CA LYS A 617 -11.90 16.52 20.96
C LYS A 617 -12.21 15.83 22.29
N SER A 618 -12.37 14.50 22.26
CA SER A 618 -12.56 13.71 23.49
C SER A 618 -11.36 13.80 24.42
N GLY A 619 -10.13 13.73 23.89
CA GLY A 619 -8.93 13.87 24.69
C GLY A 619 -8.78 15.26 25.32
N LEU A 620 -9.12 16.31 24.57
CA LEU A 620 -9.10 17.69 25.07
C LEU A 620 -10.18 17.92 26.15
N GLY A 621 -11.40 17.43 25.94
CA GLY A 621 -12.47 17.47 26.93
C GLY A 621 -12.07 16.77 28.23
N ASP A 622 -11.58 15.53 28.14
CA ASP A 622 -11.14 14.77 29.32
C ASP A 622 -10.02 15.50 30.11
N LEU A 623 -9.10 16.18 29.41
CA LEU A 623 -8.03 16.96 30.05
C LEU A 623 -8.59 18.20 30.75
N LEU A 624 -9.48 18.95 30.09
CA LEU A 624 -10.10 20.15 30.68
C LEU A 624 -10.93 19.79 31.91
N ASP A 625 -11.67 18.68 31.87
CA ASP A 625 -12.48 18.20 32.99
C ASP A 625 -11.61 17.74 34.16
N SER A 626 -10.58 16.94 33.89
CA SER A 626 -9.70 16.39 34.94
C SER A 626 -8.84 17.46 35.60
N PHE A 627 -8.37 18.46 34.83
CA PHE A 627 -7.53 19.55 35.33
C PHE A 627 -8.32 20.80 35.72
N LYS A 628 -9.66 20.82 35.60
CA LYS A 628 -10.56 21.95 35.97
C LYS A 628 -10.13 22.70 37.25
N PRO A 629 -9.83 22.04 38.39
CA PRO A 629 -9.43 22.75 39.62
C PRO A 629 -8.04 23.41 39.55
N TYR A 630 -7.17 22.99 38.63
CA TYR A 630 -5.77 23.42 38.57
C TYR A 630 -5.44 24.27 37.33
N LEU A 631 -6.40 24.56 36.45
CA LEU A 631 -6.14 25.24 35.16
C LEU A 631 -5.46 26.61 35.31
N ARG A 632 -5.84 27.37 36.35
CA ARG A 632 -5.24 28.70 36.64
C ARG A 632 -3.77 28.56 37.06
N ASP A 633 -3.49 27.64 37.97
CA ASP A 633 -2.15 27.40 38.52
C ASP A 633 -1.17 26.88 37.45
N ILE A 634 -1.69 26.14 36.47
CA ILE A 634 -0.90 25.59 35.36
C ILE A 634 -0.77 26.61 34.21
N GLY A 635 -1.40 27.79 34.29
CA GLY A 635 -1.20 28.90 33.35
C GLY A 635 -2.06 28.85 32.09
N ILE A 636 -3.22 28.18 32.14
CA ILE A 636 -4.22 28.18 31.06
C ILE A 636 -5.35 29.12 31.47
N GLU A 637 -5.26 30.38 31.05
CA GLU A 637 -6.21 31.42 31.43
C GLU A 637 -6.79 32.19 30.23
N GLY A 638 -7.99 32.74 30.43
CA GLY A 638 -8.64 33.67 29.51
C GLY A 638 -8.90 33.11 28.12
N LYS A 639 -8.16 33.62 27.13
CA LYS A 639 -8.36 33.31 25.71
C LYS A 639 -8.06 31.86 25.37
N ASP A 640 -6.99 31.30 25.92
CA ASP A 640 -6.55 29.93 25.62
C ASP A 640 -7.59 28.91 26.12
N LEU A 641 -8.17 29.15 27.30
CA LEU A 641 -9.22 28.31 27.85
C LEU A 641 -10.51 28.38 27.01
N ARG A 642 -10.90 29.57 26.54
CA ARG A 642 -12.08 29.74 25.69
C ARG A 642 -11.92 28.99 24.37
N LEU A 643 -10.78 29.14 23.71
CA LEU A 643 -10.48 28.45 22.45
C LEU A 643 -10.42 26.93 22.65
N ALA A 644 -9.86 26.45 23.77
CA ALA A 644 -9.81 25.03 24.08
C ALA A 644 -11.20 24.43 24.32
N LYS A 645 -12.09 25.15 25.03
CA LYS A 645 -13.50 24.72 25.24
C LYS A 645 -14.29 24.70 23.94
N GLU A 646 -14.15 25.74 23.12
CA GLU A 646 -14.77 25.83 21.80
C GLU A 646 -14.31 24.67 20.88
N ALA A 647 -13.00 24.42 20.83
CA ALA A 647 -12.44 23.31 20.05
C ALA A 647 -12.89 21.93 20.54
N ALA A 648 -13.06 21.74 21.86
CA ALA A 648 -13.58 20.51 22.44
C ALA A 648 -15.08 20.31 22.20
N GLY A 649 -15.82 21.38 21.84
CA GLY A 649 -17.28 21.35 21.73
C GLY A 649 -17.99 21.26 23.08
N VAL A 650 -17.38 21.83 24.13
CA VAL A 650 -17.98 21.93 25.46
C VAL A 650 -18.63 23.31 25.58
N ASP A 651 -19.97 23.35 25.55
CA ASP A 651 -20.74 24.60 25.63
C ASP A 651 -20.46 25.37 26.94
N GLU A 652 -20.47 26.71 26.86
CA GLU A 652 -20.16 27.64 27.97
C GLU A 652 -21.21 27.70 29.10
N GLU A 653 -22.14 26.75 29.20
CA GLU A 653 -23.28 26.89 30.13
C GLU A 653 -22.97 26.68 31.62
N GLU A 654 -21.80 26.20 32.02
CA GLU A 654 -21.44 26.05 33.45
C GLU A 654 -20.53 27.17 33.97
N GLY A 655 -20.97 28.43 33.83
CA GLY A 655 -20.17 29.61 34.16
C GLY A 655 -20.92 30.78 34.78
N LEU A 656 -22.05 30.56 35.46
CA LEU A 656 -22.73 31.54 36.32
C LEU A 656 -23.48 30.83 37.45
N SER A 657 -22.74 30.36 38.45
CA SER A 657 -23.24 30.14 39.81
C SER A 657 -22.09 30.13 40.80
#